data_AF-A0A2K0WB52-F1
#
_entry.id   AF-A0A2K0WB52-F1
#
_cell.length_a   1.000
_cell.length_b   1.000
_cell.length_c   1.000
_cell.angle_alpha   90.00
_cell.angle_beta   90.00
_cell.angle_gamma   90.00
#
_symmetry.space_group_name_H-M   'P 1'
#
loop_
_entity.id
_entity.type
_entity.pdbx_description
1 polymer ?
#
loop_
_entity_poly.entity_id
_entity_poly.type
_entity_poly.pdbx_seq_one_letter_code
_entity_poly.pdbx_strand_id
1 'polypeptide(L)'
;MEAQQELNDILNFEQLDLILSILPDPAGAKVLRDQFVSACRIVKAKEDEAEALHRSAQSQSNLLEAQLKELETERKAFQEQKNLEIEKLKAEQANLESLAQSLGEKFRDLTERIGEVSGNVNNCQTTVGEKLEGFEGVISARASDREENVNQSLKELLDSVQKNTDDVSTMKDKSDEMATAMNSVKEHHERIETSLRAGVTKESIKDQIGPLVDLTNTIKGLVEGLPTRESIDTRLAQVGGLAEQLRRAQVNVNELVQENQGLRNQNETLTTERNCAQNLSEQAKAALEEFDKDVRKKDSKIEGLQKANGNLQERLMEANQEISQGREARRQLKDAQPVLQTAEARRLELAEIKLSLQQVQQTVNETERQVESLKSQLEREKTVHDRCSVDLTQALTDRRDVNRQKEKLEGDISQVRKELKELRSQQTLDLQKQLKDQWAAVSEAMKEQLSEKKSHEETVSQLSRSWSSEKEALQGEISAKVSLIENLEQKVKTLQSRVSTLEPLRIELQTANDNLRQVNLTLEATEGNLRNSQGRVAELEKTAIVSANELEAVKAENGCLQKSSESASQKLDTCRGTIERLEQERDTVNEALSSLQAQSVVIPEGVTGEISRIYYRAADQLRNIPIVLDRNGEPDSQQLASELITVIDGYKWKENLLRFLHSRPEGWFCLQQVTAGDRDLVANGGECQHHDDCLSVKVVLLNGSPTLKFIFSD
;
A
#
# COMPACT_ATOMS: atom_id res chain seq x y z
N MET A 1 -97.50 110.34 54.65
CA MET A 1 -98.69 109.45 54.64
C MET A 1 -98.32 108.02 54.32
N GLU A 2 -97.42 107.74 53.37
CA GLU A 2 -96.99 106.36 53.03
C GLU A 2 -96.38 105.58 54.22
N ALA A 3 -95.51 106.19 55.03
CA ALA A 3 -94.92 105.54 56.22
C ALA A 3 -95.91 105.22 57.36
N GLN A 4 -97.15 105.74 57.33
CA GLN A 4 -98.17 105.39 58.32
C GLN A 4 -99.02 104.19 57.87
N GLN A 5 -99.05 103.93 56.56
CA GLN A 5 -99.84 102.85 55.99
C GLN A 5 -99.19 101.49 56.23
N GLU A 6 -97.86 101.42 56.23
CA GLU A 6 -97.08 100.21 56.55
C GLU A 6 -97.08 99.84 58.04
N LEU A 7 -97.39 100.79 58.94
CA LEU A 7 -97.40 100.55 60.39
C LEU A 7 -98.79 100.14 60.90
N ASN A 8 -99.85 100.31 60.09
CA ASN A 8 -101.22 99.92 60.43
C ASN A 8 -101.39 98.41 60.61
N ASP A 9 -100.50 97.60 60.04
CA ASP A 9 -100.49 96.14 60.20
C ASP A 9 -100.03 95.71 61.61
N ILE A 10 -99.36 96.60 62.36
CA ILE A 10 -98.87 96.37 63.73
C ILE A 10 -99.82 96.99 64.77
N LEU A 11 -100.32 98.19 64.52
CA LEU A 11 -101.20 98.91 65.43
C LEU A 11 -102.18 99.79 64.64
N ASN A 12 -103.48 99.70 64.95
CA ASN A 12 -104.49 100.55 64.33
C ASN A 12 -104.41 101.97 64.89
N PHE A 13 -103.82 102.89 64.10
CA PHE A 13 -103.62 104.28 64.53
C PHE A 13 -104.93 105.07 64.67
N GLU A 14 -106.01 104.68 63.99
CA GLU A 14 -107.32 105.33 64.15
C GLU A 14 -107.92 105.05 65.53
N GLN A 15 -107.76 103.82 66.03
CA GLN A 15 -108.18 103.45 67.39
C GLN A 15 -107.27 104.08 68.45
N LEU A 16 -105.96 104.16 68.20
CA LEU A 16 -105.03 104.85 69.10
C LEU A 16 -105.37 106.34 69.21
N ASP A 17 -105.64 107.00 68.08
CA ASP A 17 -106.00 108.42 68.04
C ASP A 17 -107.34 108.69 68.75
N LEU A 18 -108.29 107.76 68.64
CA LEU A 18 -109.54 107.82 69.39
C LEU A 18 -109.32 107.71 70.91
N ILE A 19 -108.47 106.77 71.37
CA ILE A 19 -108.14 106.60 72.80
C ILE A 19 -107.38 107.80 73.35
N LEU A 20 -106.41 108.33 72.59
CA LEU A 20 -105.60 109.47 72.99
C LEU A 20 -106.40 110.79 73.01
N SER A 21 -107.51 110.89 72.26
CA SER A 21 -108.41 112.05 72.27
C SER A 21 -109.15 112.27 73.61
N ILE A 22 -109.18 111.24 74.46
CA ILE A 22 -109.83 111.29 75.79
C ILE A 22 -108.91 111.94 76.83
N LEU A 23 -107.61 112.09 76.54
CA LEU A 23 -106.65 112.71 77.46
C LEU A 23 -106.81 114.24 77.50
N PRO A 24 -106.88 114.86 78.69
CA PRO A 24 -107.10 116.30 78.84
C PRO A 24 -105.89 117.16 78.44
N ASP A 25 -104.69 116.56 78.33
CA ASP A 25 -103.47 117.23 77.86
C ASP A 25 -103.14 116.83 76.41
N PRO A 26 -103.39 117.71 75.43
CA PRO A 26 -103.12 117.42 74.01
C PRO A 26 -101.62 117.33 73.70
N ALA A 27 -100.75 117.97 74.50
CA ALA A 27 -99.31 117.86 74.31
C ALA A 27 -98.81 116.48 74.76
N GLY A 28 -99.26 116.00 75.93
CA GLY A 28 -99.00 114.65 76.42
C GLY A 28 -99.54 113.55 75.49
N ALA A 29 -100.76 113.73 74.95
CA ALA A 29 -101.35 112.80 73.98
C ALA A 29 -100.49 112.68 72.71
N LYS A 30 -99.95 113.79 72.20
CA LYS A 30 -99.05 113.79 71.04
C LYS A 30 -97.73 113.07 71.32
N VAL A 31 -97.13 113.27 72.50
CA VAL A 31 -95.89 112.57 72.90
C VAL A 31 -96.11 111.06 72.99
N LEU A 32 -97.23 110.62 73.59
CA LEU A 32 -97.58 109.19 73.64
C LEU A 32 -97.78 108.61 72.24
N ARG A 33 -98.49 109.33 71.36
CA ARG A 33 -98.66 108.93 69.96
C ARG A 33 -97.32 108.75 69.25
N ASP A 34 -96.43 109.72 69.37
CA ASP A 34 -95.10 109.67 68.74
C ASP A 34 -94.25 108.52 69.32
N GLN A 35 -94.38 108.21 70.62
CA GLN A 35 -93.74 107.04 71.25
C GLN A 35 -94.30 105.72 70.70
N PHE A 36 -95.62 105.59 70.53
CA PHE A 36 -96.24 104.40 69.93
C PHE A 36 -95.82 104.23 68.47
N VAL A 37 -95.83 105.31 67.67
CA VAL A 37 -95.33 105.28 66.28
C VAL A 37 -93.86 104.87 66.25
N SER A 38 -93.03 105.39 67.15
CA SER A 38 -91.62 105.01 67.27
C SER A 38 -91.45 103.54 67.64
N ALA A 39 -92.25 103.02 68.58
CA ALA A 39 -92.22 101.62 68.97
C ALA A 39 -92.64 100.70 67.80
N CYS A 40 -93.71 101.04 67.07
CA CYS A 40 -94.13 100.30 65.88
C CYS A 40 -93.05 100.29 64.79
N ARG A 41 -92.33 101.40 64.58
CA ARG A 41 -91.18 101.43 63.65
C ARG A 41 -90.05 100.50 64.07
N ILE A 42 -89.74 100.42 65.37
CA ILE A 42 -88.72 99.50 65.88
C ILE A 42 -89.15 98.05 65.69
N VAL A 43 -90.42 97.73 65.96
CA VAL A 43 -90.98 96.39 65.75
C VAL A 43 -90.92 96.01 64.28
N LYS A 44 -91.33 96.91 63.37
CA LYS A 44 -91.26 96.65 61.92
C LYS A 44 -89.82 96.43 61.45
N ALA A 45 -88.89 97.29 61.86
CA ALA A 45 -87.48 97.13 61.52
C ALA A 45 -86.90 95.80 62.04
N LYS A 46 -87.35 95.33 63.21
CA LYS A 46 -86.93 94.03 63.77
C LYS A 46 -87.59 92.84 63.09
N GLU A 47 -88.83 92.97 62.63
CA GLU A 47 -89.52 91.98 61.79
C GLU A 47 -88.82 91.84 60.44
N ASP A 48 -88.48 92.95 59.77
CA ASP A 48 -87.76 92.94 58.50
C ASP A 48 -86.34 92.34 58.66
N GLU A 49 -85.65 92.64 59.78
CA GLU A 49 -84.37 92.03 60.13
C GLU A 49 -84.50 90.52 60.37
N ALA A 50 -85.55 90.08 61.08
CA ALA A 50 -85.83 88.67 61.32
C ALA A 50 -86.16 87.92 60.02
N GLU A 51 -86.95 88.51 59.12
CA GLU A 51 -87.22 87.94 57.80
C GLU A 51 -85.98 87.86 56.93
N ALA A 52 -85.12 88.90 56.94
CA ALA A 52 -83.87 88.89 56.21
C ALA A 52 -82.92 87.80 56.73
N LEU A 53 -82.83 87.64 58.06
CA LEU A 53 -82.09 86.55 58.69
C LEU A 53 -82.69 85.19 58.38
N HIS A 54 -84.02 85.06 58.35
CA HIS A 54 -84.70 83.81 57.99
C HIS A 54 -84.43 83.42 56.54
N ARG A 55 -84.56 84.37 55.60
CA ARG A 55 -84.22 84.15 54.18
C ARG A 55 -82.75 83.78 53.99
N SER A 56 -81.84 84.44 54.72
CA SER A 56 -80.41 84.11 54.72
C SER A 56 -80.15 82.69 55.24
N ALA A 57 -80.71 82.34 56.40
CA ALA A 57 -80.59 81.01 56.99
C ALA A 57 -81.18 79.92 56.09
N GLN A 58 -82.30 80.18 55.45
CA GLN A 58 -82.92 79.25 54.50
C GLN A 58 -82.10 79.09 53.22
N SER A 59 -81.48 80.16 52.72
CA SER A 59 -80.56 80.07 51.58
C SER A 59 -79.30 79.25 51.92
N GLN A 60 -78.75 79.42 53.13
CA GLN A 60 -77.62 78.63 53.62
C GLN A 60 -78.00 77.17 53.84
N SER A 61 -79.19 76.91 54.39
CA SER A 61 -79.71 75.55 54.57
C SER A 61 -79.83 74.83 53.23
N ASN A 62 -80.41 75.49 52.22
CA ASN A 62 -80.55 74.91 50.87
C ASN A 62 -79.19 74.65 50.21
N LEU A 63 -78.22 75.55 50.42
CA LEU A 63 -76.85 75.37 49.93
C LEU A 63 -76.15 74.17 50.59
N LEU A 64 -76.25 74.05 51.90
CA LEU A 64 -75.68 72.92 52.65
C LEU A 64 -76.34 71.60 52.27
N GLU A 65 -77.66 71.58 52.04
CA GLU A 65 -78.37 70.40 51.59
C GLU A 65 -77.94 69.96 50.17
N ALA A 66 -77.68 70.92 49.28
CA ALA A 66 -77.12 70.63 47.95
C ALA A 66 -75.69 70.06 48.05
N GLN A 67 -74.83 70.66 48.87
CA GLN A 67 -73.46 70.17 49.10
C GLN A 67 -73.44 68.78 49.74
N LEU A 68 -74.35 68.49 50.66
CA LEU A 68 -74.50 67.16 51.26
C LEU A 68 -74.89 66.11 50.22
N LYS A 69 -75.84 66.43 49.33
CA LYS A 69 -76.22 65.52 48.23
C LYS A 69 -75.05 65.27 47.28
N GLU A 70 -74.29 66.30 46.94
CA GLU A 70 -73.10 66.17 46.08
C GLU A 70 -72.04 65.28 46.73
N LEU A 71 -71.72 65.51 48.01
CA LEU A 71 -70.80 64.66 48.78
C LEU A 71 -71.29 63.23 48.94
N GLU A 72 -72.60 63.00 49.07
CA GLU A 72 -73.16 61.65 49.08
C GLU A 72 -72.99 60.94 47.73
N THR A 73 -73.15 61.66 46.62
CA THR A 73 -72.92 61.11 45.28
C THR A 73 -71.44 60.81 45.03
N GLU A 74 -70.54 61.71 45.41
CA GLU A 74 -69.09 61.48 45.33
C GLU A 74 -68.65 60.31 46.21
N ARG A 75 -69.18 60.22 47.43
CA ARG A 75 -68.89 59.10 48.34
C ARG A 75 -69.36 57.78 47.76
N LYS A 76 -70.54 57.71 47.14
CA LYS A 76 -71.02 56.49 46.47
C LYS A 76 -70.13 56.12 45.29
N ALA A 77 -69.76 57.07 44.44
CA ALA A 77 -68.86 56.84 43.31
C ALA A 77 -67.47 56.35 43.78
N PHE A 78 -66.92 56.96 44.83
CA PHE A 78 -65.67 56.53 45.43
C PHE A 78 -65.77 55.12 46.04
N GLN A 79 -66.89 54.79 46.68
CA GLN A 79 -67.13 53.46 47.24
C GLN A 79 -67.21 52.39 46.14
N GLU A 80 -67.88 52.68 45.02
CA GLU A 80 -67.95 51.80 43.85
C GLU A 80 -66.57 51.61 43.21
N GLN A 81 -65.81 52.70 43.03
CA GLN A 81 -64.46 52.63 42.49
C GLN A 81 -63.52 51.83 43.42
N LYS A 82 -63.58 52.08 44.73
CA LYS A 82 -62.82 51.31 45.72
C LYS A 82 -63.14 49.81 45.66
N ASN A 83 -64.41 49.44 45.55
CA ASN A 83 -64.80 48.03 45.43
C ASN A 83 -64.27 47.41 44.14
N LEU A 84 -64.28 48.15 43.05
CA LEU A 84 -63.75 47.70 41.75
C LEU A 84 -62.23 47.50 41.78
N GLU A 85 -61.50 48.39 42.46
CA GLU A 85 -60.06 48.27 42.72
C GLU A 85 -59.74 47.06 43.62
N ILE A 86 -60.54 46.83 44.66
CA ILE A 86 -60.40 45.66 45.55
C ILE A 86 -60.56 44.35 44.78
N GLU A 87 -61.56 44.25 43.90
CA GLU A 87 -61.76 43.04 43.10
C GLU A 87 -60.64 42.82 42.07
N LYS A 88 -60.08 43.90 41.49
CA LYS A 88 -58.86 43.80 40.65
C LYS A 88 -57.66 43.28 41.45
N LEU A 89 -57.43 43.82 42.64
CA LEU A 89 -56.33 43.39 43.51
C LEU A 89 -56.48 41.93 43.94
N LYS A 90 -57.71 41.47 44.22
CA LYS A 90 -57.97 40.04 44.49
C LYS A 90 -57.67 39.16 43.28
N ALA A 91 -58.03 39.59 42.08
CA ALA A 91 -57.73 38.85 40.85
C ALA A 91 -56.22 38.78 40.58
N GLU A 92 -55.50 39.87 40.80
CA GLU A 92 -54.03 39.88 40.72
C GLU A 92 -53.37 39.03 41.80
N GLN A 93 -53.87 39.06 43.03
CA GLN A 93 -53.40 38.20 44.11
C GLN A 93 -53.58 36.72 43.76
N ALA A 94 -54.74 36.34 43.21
CA ALA A 94 -55.00 34.97 42.76
C ALA A 94 -54.06 34.55 41.61
N ASN A 95 -53.75 35.46 40.69
CA ASN A 95 -52.78 35.22 39.62
C ASN A 95 -51.35 35.04 40.16
N LEU A 96 -50.95 35.85 41.15
CA LEU A 96 -49.65 35.73 41.81
C LEU A 96 -49.53 34.44 42.61
N GLU A 97 -50.59 34.03 43.32
CA GLU A 97 -50.64 32.75 44.04
C GLU A 97 -50.54 31.56 43.08
N SER A 98 -51.25 31.60 41.95
CA SER A 98 -51.15 30.59 40.88
C SER A 98 -49.74 30.54 40.27
N LEU A 99 -49.13 31.70 40.01
CA LEU A 99 -47.77 31.79 39.49
C LEU A 99 -46.76 31.23 40.50
N ALA A 100 -46.90 31.58 41.79
CA ALA A 100 -46.05 31.09 42.85
C ALA A 100 -46.18 29.57 43.04
N GLN A 101 -47.39 29.02 42.97
CA GLN A 101 -47.61 27.57 42.97
C GLN A 101 -46.96 26.90 41.75
N SER A 102 -47.18 27.42 40.54
CA SER A 102 -46.57 26.87 39.33
C SER A 102 -45.04 26.93 39.37
N LEU A 103 -44.46 28.02 39.88
CA LEU A 103 -43.03 28.15 40.06
C LEU A 103 -42.52 27.16 41.12
N GLY A 104 -43.24 27.00 42.23
CA GLY A 104 -42.94 26.04 43.28
C GLY A 104 -42.99 24.59 42.81
N GLU A 105 -43.95 24.22 41.96
CA GLU A 105 -44.03 22.91 41.31
C GLU A 105 -42.84 22.70 40.37
N LYS A 106 -42.50 23.67 39.52
CA LYS A 106 -41.33 23.58 38.63
C LYS A 106 -40.01 23.48 39.40
N PHE A 107 -39.87 24.20 40.51
CA PHE A 107 -38.70 24.07 41.38
C PHE A 107 -38.62 22.71 42.06
N ARG A 108 -39.76 22.13 42.45
CA ARG A 108 -39.83 20.79 43.02
C ARG A 108 -39.42 19.74 41.98
N ASP A 109 -40.00 19.80 40.78
CA ASP A 109 -39.63 18.93 39.64
C ASP A 109 -38.15 19.04 39.30
N LEU A 110 -37.61 20.27 39.30
CA LEU A 110 -36.19 20.50 39.06
C LEU A 110 -35.32 19.89 40.17
N THR A 111 -35.73 20.05 41.42
CA THR A 111 -35.02 19.50 42.59
C THR A 111 -35.05 17.97 42.57
N GLU A 112 -36.19 17.37 42.22
CA GLU A 112 -36.34 15.93 42.09
C GLU A 112 -35.49 15.38 40.93
N ARG A 113 -35.51 16.04 39.77
CA ARG A 113 -34.62 15.70 38.65
C ARG A 113 -33.14 15.86 38.98
N ILE A 114 -32.76 16.89 39.74
CA ILE A 114 -31.38 17.05 40.22
C ILE A 114 -31.02 15.91 41.18
N GLY A 115 -31.94 15.50 42.05
CA GLY A 115 -31.79 14.33 42.91
C GLY A 115 -31.61 13.03 42.11
N GLU A 116 -32.43 12.81 41.09
CA GLU A 116 -32.31 11.67 40.16
C GLU A 116 -31.00 11.69 39.39
N VAL A 117 -30.60 12.85 38.85
CA VAL A 117 -29.32 12.99 38.13
C VAL A 117 -28.15 12.77 39.08
N SER A 118 -28.19 13.30 40.30
CA SER A 118 -27.16 13.08 41.32
C SER A 118 -27.10 11.60 41.73
N GLY A 119 -28.25 10.94 41.91
CA GLY A 119 -28.33 9.51 42.16
C GLY A 119 -27.78 8.67 41.00
N ASN A 120 -28.09 9.05 39.76
CA ASN A 120 -27.58 8.40 38.55
C ASN A 120 -26.08 8.63 38.36
N VAL A 121 -25.56 9.81 38.69
CA VAL A 121 -24.13 10.13 38.66
C VAL A 121 -23.40 9.33 39.72
N ASN A 122 -23.91 9.24 40.95
CA ASN A 122 -23.34 8.40 41.99
C ASN A 122 -23.37 6.92 41.61
N ASN A 123 -24.49 6.41 41.08
CA ASN A 123 -24.57 5.04 40.59
C ASN A 123 -23.62 4.77 39.41
N CYS A 124 -23.48 5.72 38.48
CA CYS A 124 -22.49 5.63 37.42
C CYS A 124 -21.08 5.63 37.98
N GLN A 125 -20.77 6.48 38.97
CA GLN A 125 -19.46 6.55 39.60
C GLN A 125 -19.13 5.24 40.32
N THR A 126 -20.08 4.65 41.05
CA THR A 126 -19.92 3.33 41.68
C THR A 126 -19.78 2.23 40.64
N THR A 127 -20.60 2.21 39.59
CA THR A 127 -20.54 1.21 38.52
C THR A 127 -19.24 1.31 37.73
N VAL A 128 -18.75 2.53 37.48
CA VAL A 128 -17.46 2.77 36.82
C VAL A 128 -16.32 2.38 37.75
N GLY A 129 -16.41 2.67 39.05
CA GLY A 129 -15.46 2.21 40.07
C GLY A 129 -15.37 0.68 40.12
N GLU A 130 -16.50 -0.01 40.25
CA GLU A 130 -16.58 -1.48 40.27
C GLU A 130 -16.10 -2.10 38.96
N LYS A 131 -16.41 -1.49 37.81
CA LYS A 131 -15.89 -1.96 36.51
C LYS A 131 -14.41 -1.70 36.36
N LEU A 132 -13.88 -0.58 36.84
CA LEU A 132 -12.45 -0.29 36.81
C LEU A 132 -11.67 -1.23 37.73
N GLU A 133 -12.18 -1.52 38.94
CA GLU A 133 -11.61 -2.54 39.84
C GLU A 133 -11.69 -3.94 39.22
N GLY A 134 -12.81 -4.28 38.58
CA GLY A 134 -12.98 -5.52 37.84
C GLY A 134 -12.02 -5.62 36.64
N PHE A 135 -11.81 -4.52 35.92
CA PHE A 135 -10.84 -4.46 34.82
C PHE A 135 -9.41 -4.55 35.36
N GLU A 136 -9.06 -3.88 36.44
CA GLU A 136 -7.75 -3.95 37.08
C GLU A 136 -7.43 -5.36 37.57
N GLY A 137 -8.43 -6.05 38.14
CA GLY A 137 -8.34 -7.47 38.53
C GLY A 137 -8.17 -8.39 37.31
N VAL A 138 -8.95 -8.20 36.24
CA VAL A 138 -8.85 -9.02 35.01
C VAL A 138 -7.56 -8.73 34.24
N ILE A 139 -7.10 -7.48 34.22
CA ILE A 139 -5.84 -7.07 33.59
C ILE A 139 -4.67 -7.62 34.37
N SER A 140 -4.67 -7.53 35.71
CA SER A 140 -3.62 -8.11 36.55
C SER A 140 -3.57 -9.64 36.44
N ALA A 141 -4.73 -10.31 36.47
CA ALA A 141 -4.80 -11.76 36.29
C ALA A 141 -4.34 -12.17 34.87
N ARG A 142 -4.77 -11.47 33.81
CA ARG A 142 -4.31 -11.76 32.44
C ARG A 142 -2.86 -11.40 32.21
N ALA A 143 -2.33 -10.36 32.85
CA ALA A 143 -0.93 -9.98 32.77
C ALA A 143 -0.07 -11.02 33.47
N SER A 144 -0.47 -11.48 34.67
CA SER A 144 0.19 -12.57 35.40
C SER A 144 0.14 -13.89 34.62
N ASP A 145 -1.03 -14.31 34.15
CA ASP A 145 -1.19 -15.53 33.35
C ASP A 145 -0.40 -15.47 32.03
N ARG A 146 -0.31 -14.28 31.39
CA ARG A 146 0.50 -14.10 30.18
C ARG A 146 1.98 -14.05 30.47
N GLU A 147 2.41 -13.39 31.53
CA GLU A 147 3.81 -13.33 31.94
C GLU A 147 4.29 -14.74 32.28
N GLU A 148 3.47 -15.54 32.97
CA GLU A 148 3.77 -16.94 33.26
C GLU A 148 3.81 -17.80 31.98
N ASN A 149 2.85 -17.64 31.06
CA ASN A 149 2.86 -18.36 29.77
C ASN A 149 4.03 -17.95 28.86
N VAL A 150 4.36 -16.67 28.81
CA VAL A 150 5.48 -16.13 28.01
C VAL A 150 6.80 -16.57 28.61
N ASN A 151 6.95 -16.54 29.93
CA ASN A 151 8.14 -17.05 30.62
C ASN A 151 8.29 -18.56 30.43
N GLN A 152 7.20 -19.32 30.48
CA GLN A 152 7.21 -20.75 30.20
C GLN A 152 7.59 -21.03 28.73
N SER A 153 7.01 -20.30 27.78
CA SER A 153 7.32 -20.44 26.34
C SER A 153 8.76 -20.00 26.01
N LEU A 154 9.26 -18.94 26.65
CA LEU A 154 10.65 -18.50 26.52
C LEU A 154 11.61 -19.52 27.11
N LYS A 155 11.26 -20.14 28.24
CA LYS A 155 12.05 -21.21 28.85
C LYS A 155 12.10 -22.44 27.95
N GLU A 156 10.96 -22.86 27.38
CA GLU A 156 10.90 -23.95 26.41
C GLU A 156 11.68 -23.64 25.12
N LEU A 157 11.65 -22.38 24.65
CA LEU A 157 12.45 -21.92 23.53
C LEU A 157 13.95 -21.94 23.88
N LEU A 158 14.32 -21.47 25.07
CA LEU A 158 15.71 -21.46 25.53
C LEU A 158 16.26 -22.88 25.65
N ASP A 159 15.49 -23.78 26.25
CA ASP A 159 15.85 -25.20 26.38
C ASP A 159 15.95 -25.88 25.00
N SER A 160 15.07 -25.53 24.06
CA SER A 160 15.11 -26.03 22.68
C SER A 160 16.31 -25.49 21.89
N VAL A 161 16.63 -24.20 22.02
CA VAL A 161 17.80 -23.56 21.38
C VAL A 161 19.10 -24.09 21.98
N GLN A 162 19.16 -24.27 23.29
CA GLN A 162 20.32 -24.85 23.98
C GLN A 162 20.55 -26.28 23.49
N LYS A 163 19.51 -27.11 23.46
CA LYS A 163 19.57 -28.48 22.96
C LYS A 163 19.96 -28.55 21.47
N ASN A 164 19.44 -27.65 20.64
CA ASN A 164 19.83 -27.55 19.23
C ASN A 164 21.30 -27.13 19.07
N THR A 165 21.79 -26.26 19.96
CA THR A 165 23.20 -25.82 19.96
C THR A 165 24.11 -26.98 20.36
N ASP A 166 23.74 -27.74 21.39
CA ASP A 166 24.48 -28.94 21.83
C ASP A 166 24.47 -30.03 20.74
N ASP A 167 23.33 -30.26 20.08
CA ASP A 167 23.20 -31.22 18.97
C ASP A 167 24.03 -30.79 17.74
N VAL A 168 24.07 -29.49 17.41
CA VAL A 168 24.93 -28.95 16.33
C VAL A 168 26.40 -29.04 16.68
N SER A 169 26.77 -28.79 17.94
CA SER A 169 28.13 -29.03 18.42
C SER A 169 28.51 -30.51 18.28
N THR A 170 27.61 -31.41 18.65
CA THR A 170 27.83 -32.86 18.52
C THR A 170 27.93 -33.30 17.05
N MET A 171 27.11 -32.73 16.15
CA MET A 171 27.23 -32.99 14.70
C MET A 171 28.54 -32.45 14.14
N LYS A 172 29.00 -31.28 14.62
CA LYS A 172 30.29 -30.72 14.23
C LYS A 172 31.44 -31.61 14.69
N ASP A 173 31.42 -32.06 15.94
CA ASP A 173 32.45 -32.96 16.48
C ASP A 173 32.48 -34.29 15.69
N LYS A 174 31.32 -34.86 15.38
CA LYS A 174 31.21 -36.06 14.51
C LYS A 174 31.67 -35.79 13.07
N SER A 175 31.43 -34.60 12.53
CA SER A 175 31.90 -34.18 11.20
C SER A 175 33.42 -34.04 11.17
N ASP A 176 34.01 -33.51 12.25
CA ASP A 176 35.46 -33.39 12.40
C ASP A 176 36.11 -34.79 12.58
N GLU A 177 35.47 -35.70 13.31
CA GLU A 177 35.85 -37.12 13.38
C GLU A 177 35.75 -37.80 12.01
N MET A 178 34.68 -37.56 11.25
CA MET A 178 34.49 -38.12 9.91
C MET A 178 35.52 -37.56 8.91
N ALA A 179 35.87 -36.28 9.01
CA ALA A 179 36.94 -35.67 8.23
C ALA A 179 38.31 -36.30 8.56
N THR A 180 38.58 -36.56 9.84
CA THR A 180 39.80 -37.23 10.30
C THR A 180 39.86 -38.69 9.80
N ALA A 181 38.75 -39.42 9.90
CA ALA A 181 38.62 -40.77 9.35
C ALA A 181 38.81 -40.79 7.82
N MET A 182 38.27 -39.81 7.10
CA MET A 182 38.40 -39.70 5.65
C MET A 182 39.82 -39.34 5.20
N ASN A 183 40.54 -38.52 5.98
CA ASN A 183 41.97 -38.30 5.79
C ASN A 183 42.78 -39.59 6.04
N SER A 184 42.38 -40.40 7.02
CA SER A 184 42.98 -41.73 7.26
C SER A 184 42.70 -42.71 6.11
N VAL A 185 41.47 -42.73 5.54
CA VAL A 185 41.16 -43.49 4.30
C VAL A 185 42.11 -43.08 3.19
N LYS A 186 42.33 -41.76 3.02
CA LYS A 186 43.19 -41.23 1.96
C LYS A 186 44.64 -41.67 2.13
N GLU A 187 45.20 -41.60 3.34
CA GLU A 187 46.54 -42.11 3.62
C GLU A 187 46.66 -43.63 3.39
N HIS A 188 45.64 -44.40 3.80
CA HIS A 188 45.62 -45.84 3.56
C HIS A 188 45.48 -46.17 2.08
N HIS A 189 44.73 -45.38 1.31
CA HIS A 189 44.63 -45.49 -0.13
C HIS A 189 45.98 -45.20 -0.81
N GLU A 190 46.68 -44.13 -0.42
CA GLU A 190 48.02 -43.79 -0.92
C GLU A 190 49.06 -44.87 -0.55
N ARG A 191 48.95 -45.47 0.65
CA ARG A 191 49.78 -46.62 1.08
C ARG A 191 49.51 -47.90 0.28
N ILE A 192 48.26 -48.18 -0.07
CA ILE A 192 47.87 -49.31 -0.92
C ILE A 192 48.33 -49.06 -2.35
N GLU A 193 48.19 -47.84 -2.87
CA GLU A 193 48.63 -47.48 -4.23
C GLU A 193 50.15 -47.61 -4.38
N THR A 194 50.92 -47.13 -3.40
CA THR A 194 52.38 -47.29 -3.37
C THR A 194 52.81 -48.75 -3.20
N SER A 195 52.10 -49.53 -2.38
CA SER A 195 52.33 -50.98 -2.25
C SER A 195 52.03 -51.72 -3.55
N LEU A 196 50.93 -51.42 -4.24
CA LEU A 196 50.58 -52.05 -5.53
C LEU A 196 51.60 -51.75 -6.63
N ARG A 197 52.22 -50.55 -6.63
CA ARG A 197 53.33 -50.22 -7.55
C ARG A 197 54.62 -51.00 -7.26
N ALA A 198 54.82 -51.46 -6.03
CA ALA A 198 56.02 -52.18 -5.63
C ALA A 198 55.98 -53.71 -5.90
N GLY A 199 54.83 -54.24 -6.36
CA GLY A 199 54.65 -55.66 -6.69
C GLY A 199 54.47 -56.51 -5.43
N VAL A 200 53.22 -56.82 -5.08
CA VAL A 200 52.86 -57.39 -3.77
C VAL A 200 52.09 -58.72 -3.90
N THR A 201 52.38 -59.64 -2.97
CA THR A 201 51.77 -60.97 -2.85
C THR A 201 50.45 -60.95 -2.06
N LYS A 202 49.60 -61.97 -2.31
CA LYS A 202 48.20 -62.06 -1.83
C LYS A 202 48.03 -61.95 -0.31
N GLU A 203 48.97 -62.44 0.50
CA GLU A 203 48.97 -62.30 1.96
C GLU A 203 49.07 -60.82 2.42
N SER A 204 49.88 -59.99 1.76
CA SER A 204 50.07 -58.58 2.14
C SER A 204 48.87 -57.68 1.83
N ILE A 205 47.99 -58.09 0.90
CA ILE A 205 46.74 -57.37 0.61
C ILE A 205 45.72 -57.59 1.75
N LYS A 206 45.75 -58.76 2.41
CA LYS A 206 44.81 -59.09 3.50
C LYS A 206 45.09 -58.27 4.76
N ASP A 207 46.36 -58.07 5.11
CA ASP A 207 46.77 -57.27 6.27
C ASP A 207 46.54 -55.76 6.06
N GLN A 208 46.46 -55.29 4.81
CA GLN A 208 46.16 -53.89 4.47
C GLN A 208 44.65 -53.58 4.38
N ILE A 209 43.80 -54.60 4.16
CA ILE A 209 42.34 -54.43 4.06
C ILE A 209 41.65 -54.42 5.45
N GLY A 210 42.23 -55.10 6.45
CA GLY A 210 41.67 -55.13 7.82
C GLY A 210 41.35 -53.75 8.41
N PRO A 211 42.30 -52.80 8.41
CA PRO A 211 42.07 -51.43 8.90
C PRO A 211 40.97 -50.68 8.12
N LEU A 212 40.80 -50.94 6.82
CA LEU A 212 39.76 -50.32 6.00
C LEU A 212 38.36 -50.86 6.35
N VAL A 213 38.25 -52.14 6.72
CA VAL A 213 36.98 -52.73 7.14
C VAL A 213 36.56 -52.17 8.50
N ASP A 214 37.50 -52.03 9.45
CA ASP A 214 37.24 -51.41 10.74
C ASP A 214 36.84 -49.93 10.58
N LEU A 215 37.54 -49.19 9.73
CA LEU A 215 37.23 -47.79 9.42
C LEU A 215 35.87 -47.65 8.72
N THR A 216 35.51 -48.59 7.84
CA THR A 216 34.17 -48.63 7.20
C THR A 216 33.08 -48.88 8.23
N ASN A 217 33.33 -49.73 9.23
CA ASN A 217 32.39 -49.97 10.32
C ASN A 217 32.28 -48.75 11.26
N THR A 218 33.39 -48.03 11.51
CA THR A 218 33.37 -46.75 12.25
C THR A 218 32.59 -45.67 11.51
N ILE A 219 32.83 -45.50 10.21
CA ILE A 219 32.08 -44.56 9.36
C ILE A 219 30.59 -44.93 9.33
N LYS A 220 30.26 -46.22 9.25
CA LYS A 220 28.87 -46.70 9.32
C LYS A 220 28.20 -46.35 10.66
N GLY A 221 28.88 -46.59 11.78
CA GLY A 221 28.37 -46.22 13.11
C GLY A 221 28.19 -44.70 13.30
N LEU A 222 29.06 -43.89 12.69
CA LEU A 222 28.94 -42.43 12.68
C LEU A 222 27.73 -41.95 11.86
N VAL A 223 27.50 -42.55 10.68
CA VAL A 223 26.36 -42.23 9.80
C VAL A 223 25.04 -42.66 10.40
N GLU A 224 24.97 -43.83 11.05
CA GLU A 224 23.76 -44.30 11.75
C GLU A 224 23.43 -43.46 13.00
N GLY A 225 24.42 -42.76 13.57
CA GLY A 225 24.27 -41.87 14.71
C GLY A 225 23.95 -40.41 14.38
N LEU A 226 23.73 -40.05 13.10
CA LEU A 226 23.29 -38.71 12.69
C LEU A 226 21.76 -38.59 12.77
N PRO A 227 21.21 -37.43 13.17
CA PRO A 227 19.77 -37.24 13.22
C PRO A 227 19.16 -37.36 11.81
N THR A 228 18.05 -38.09 11.71
CA THR A 228 17.33 -38.32 10.44
C THR A 228 16.77 -37.02 9.88
N ARG A 229 16.65 -36.95 8.53
CA ARG A 229 16.08 -35.78 7.83
C ARG A 229 14.71 -35.36 8.38
N GLU A 230 13.88 -36.32 8.74
CA GLU A 230 12.58 -36.09 9.41
C GLU A 230 12.71 -35.36 10.75
N SER A 231 13.73 -35.67 11.55
CA SER A 231 14.01 -34.97 12.81
C SER A 231 14.38 -33.50 12.57
N ILE A 232 15.16 -33.22 11.53
CA ILE A 232 15.55 -31.86 11.15
C ILE A 232 14.35 -31.07 10.60
N ASP A 233 13.55 -31.67 9.72
CA ASP A 233 12.36 -31.03 9.16
C ASP A 233 11.30 -30.73 10.23
N THR A 234 11.11 -31.63 11.21
CA THR A 234 10.20 -31.43 12.35
C THR A 234 10.67 -30.26 13.24
N ARG A 235 11.98 -30.12 13.46
CA ARG A 235 12.55 -29.02 14.24
C ARG A 235 12.49 -27.68 13.50
N LEU A 236 12.72 -27.65 12.19
CA LEU A 236 12.54 -26.44 11.37
C LEU A 236 11.08 -25.99 11.35
N ALA A 237 10.13 -26.92 11.34
CA ALA A 237 8.71 -26.60 11.46
C ALA A 237 8.36 -25.99 12.83
N GLN A 238 8.96 -26.48 13.92
CA GLN A 238 8.80 -25.90 15.26
C GLN A 238 9.37 -24.47 15.33
N VAL A 239 10.55 -24.22 14.75
CA VAL A 239 11.14 -22.87 14.67
C VAL A 239 10.25 -21.94 13.84
N GLY A 240 9.70 -22.41 12.73
CA GLY A 240 8.73 -21.65 11.93
C GLY A 240 7.44 -21.31 12.70
N GLY A 241 6.92 -22.25 13.49
CA GLY A 241 5.77 -22.03 14.37
C GLY A 241 6.02 -20.98 15.46
N LEU A 242 7.21 -21.00 16.06
CA LEU A 242 7.64 -20.03 17.07
C LEU A 242 7.89 -18.63 16.47
N ALA A 243 8.47 -18.55 15.27
CA ALA A 243 8.63 -17.28 14.55
C ALA A 243 7.28 -16.61 14.26
N GLU A 244 6.27 -17.41 13.89
CA GLU A 244 4.93 -16.91 13.63
C GLU A 244 4.17 -16.50 14.91
N GLN A 245 4.45 -17.15 16.04
CA GLN A 245 3.97 -16.72 17.35
C GLN A 245 4.62 -15.39 17.80
N LEU A 246 5.93 -15.24 17.59
CA LEU A 246 6.65 -13.99 17.87
C LEU A 246 6.13 -12.83 17.02
N ARG A 247 5.87 -13.07 15.73
CA ARG A 247 5.28 -12.08 14.82
C ARG A 247 3.89 -11.63 15.30
N ARG A 248 3.04 -12.57 15.73
CA ARG A 248 1.73 -12.26 16.32
C ARG A 248 1.84 -11.50 17.63
N ALA A 249 2.77 -11.86 18.51
CA ALA A 249 3.03 -11.12 19.75
C ALA A 249 3.46 -9.67 19.46
N GLN A 250 4.27 -9.46 18.43
CA GLN A 250 4.74 -8.12 18.05
C GLN A 250 3.63 -7.23 17.47
N VAL A 251 2.68 -7.79 16.73
CA VAL A 251 1.47 -7.06 16.30
C VAL A 251 0.63 -6.66 17.52
N ASN A 252 0.40 -7.58 18.46
CA ASN A 252 -0.36 -7.28 19.68
C ASN A 252 0.33 -6.21 20.54
N VAL A 253 1.67 -6.19 20.61
CA VAL A 253 2.43 -5.14 21.32
C VAL A 253 2.20 -3.78 20.66
N ASN A 254 2.20 -3.69 19.33
CA ASN A 254 1.95 -2.44 18.63
C ASN A 254 0.51 -1.92 18.85
N GLU A 255 -0.49 -2.81 18.86
CA GLU A 255 -1.88 -2.45 19.19
C GLU A 255 -1.99 -1.93 20.62
N LEU A 256 -1.33 -2.58 21.59
CA LEU A 256 -1.30 -2.14 22.99
C LEU A 256 -0.54 -0.82 23.20
N VAL A 257 0.49 -0.55 22.39
CA VAL A 257 1.17 0.76 22.40
C VAL A 257 0.25 1.85 21.90
N GLN A 258 -0.54 1.60 20.84
CA GLN A 258 -1.55 2.56 20.38
C GLN A 258 -2.66 2.76 21.42
N GLU A 259 -3.14 1.69 22.05
CA GLU A 259 -4.16 1.78 23.10
C GLU A 259 -3.65 2.55 24.33
N ASN A 260 -2.40 2.29 24.77
CA ASN A 260 -1.76 3.07 25.84
C ASN A 260 -1.58 4.55 25.47
N GLN A 261 -1.28 4.85 24.20
CA GLN A 261 -1.20 6.24 23.74
C GLN A 261 -2.60 6.91 23.80
N GLY A 262 -3.65 6.18 23.43
CA GLY A 262 -5.04 6.63 23.57
C GLY A 262 -5.44 6.90 25.02
N LEU A 263 -5.12 5.98 25.92
CA LEU A 263 -5.36 6.14 27.36
C LEU A 263 -4.56 7.30 27.95
N ARG A 264 -3.32 7.53 27.53
CA ARG A 264 -2.53 8.72 27.92
C ARG A 264 -3.21 10.02 27.54
N ASN A 265 -3.68 10.14 26.29
CA ASN A 265 -4.36 11.34 25.81
C ASN A 265 -5.67 11.59 26.58
N GLN A 266 -6.41 10.52 26.90
CA GLN A 266 -7.60 10.61 27.74
C GLN A 266 -7.25 11.08 29.16
N ASN A 267 -6.17 10.56 29.75
CA ASN A 267 -5.72 10.93 31.09
C ASN A 267 -5.25 12.39 31.15
N GLU A 268 -4.57 12.88 30.11
CA GLU A 268 -4.24 14.30 29.97
C GLU A 268 -5.51 15.17 29.89
N THR A 269 -6.51 14.74 29.11
CA THR A 269 -7.79 15.44 29.01
C THR A 269 -8.49 15.51 30.37
N LEU A 270 -8.60 14.38 31.08
CA LEU A 270 -9.17 14.33 32.42
C LEU A 270 -8.38 15.18 33.43
N THR A 271 -7.06 15.28 33.27
CA THR A 271 -6.22 16.15 34.12
C THR A 271 -6.52 17.63 33.85
N THR A 272 -6.71 18.02 32.58
CA THR A 272 -7.11 19.39 32.24
C THR A 272 -8.51 19.74 32.75
N GLU A 273 -9.46 18.82 32.62
CA GLU A 273 -10.82 18.97 33.15
C GLU A 273 -10.82 19.07 34.68
N ARG A 274 -10.03 18.24 35.36
CA ARG A 274 -9.82 18.31 36.82
C ARG A 274 -9.27 19.66 37.25
N ASN A 275 -8.26 20.18 36.55
CA ASN A 275 -7.69 21.50 36.85
C ASN A 275 -8.71 22.61 36.60
N CYS A 276 -9.55 22.49 35.57
CA CYS A 276 -10.63 23.44 35.30
C CYS A 276 -11.70 23.41 36.41
N ALA A 277 -12.12 22.21 36.83
CA ALA A 277 -13.07 22.03 37.93
C ALA A 277 -12.50 22.54 39.27
N GLN A 278 -11.20 22.37 39.51
CA GLN A 278 -10.53 22.89 40.70
C GLN A 278 -10.48 24.43 40.70
N ASN A 279 -10.16 25.06 39.57
CA ASN A 279 -10.21 26.52 39.42
C ASN A 279 -11.64 27.07 39.65
N LEU A 280 -12.67 26.39 39.13
CA LEU A 280 -14.06 26.77 39.37
C LEU A 280 -14.47 26.62 40.84
N SER A 281 -13.99 25.56 41.51
CA SER A 281 -14.20 25.35 42.95
C SER A 281 -13.53 26.44 43.79
N GLU A 282 -12.32 26.85 43.44
CA GLU A 282 -11.61 27.96 44.10
C GLU A 282 -12.31 29.30 43.89
N GLN A 283 -12.82 29.57 42.68
CA GLN A 283 -13.65 30.74 42.41
C GLN A 283 -14.96 30.74 43.22
N ALA A 284 -15.63 29.59 43.32
CA ALA A 284 -16.84 29.45 44.12
C ALA A 284 -16.57 29.65 45.62
N LYS A 285 -15.44 29.16 46.14
CA LYS A 285 -15.01 29.41 47.53
C LYS A 285 -14.72 30.89 47.78
N ALA A 286 -14.00 31.55 46.87
CA ALA A 286 -13.71 32.98 46.98
C ALA A 286 -15.00 33.82 46.99
N ALA A 287 -15.97 33.48 46.12
CA ALA A 287 -17.27 34.14 46.07
C ALA A 287 -18.10 33.91 47.35
N LEU A 288 -18.05 32.70 47.93
CA LEU A 288 -18.70 32.40 49.20
C LEU A 288 -18.08 33.17 50.38
N GLU A 289 -16.75 33.30 50.43
CA GLU A 289 -16.07 34.10 51.46
C GLU A 289 -16.41 35.60 51.36
N GLU A 290 -16.57 36.12 50.15
CA GLU A 290 -17.02 37.50 49.91
C GLU A 290 -18.47 37.69 50.36
N PHE A 291 -19.35 36.74 50.04
CA PHE A 291 -20.74 36.75 50.49
C PHE A 291 -20.85 36.70 52.02
N ASP A 292 -20.03 35.87 52.68
CA ASP A 292 -20.00 35.74 54.14
C ASP A 292 -19.52 37.04 54.82
N LYS A 293 -18.55 37.74 54.23
CA LYS A 293 -18.13 39.08 54.69
C LYS A 293 -19.27 40.11 54.57
N ASP A 294 -20.02 40.08 53.47
CA ASP A 294 -21.15 40.98 53.26
C ASP A 294 -22.32 40.71 54.20
N VAL A 295 -22.58 39.43 54.50
CA VAL A 295 -23.57 39.02 55.52
C VAL A 295 -23.16 39.56 56.89
N ARG A 296 -21.90 39.34 57.33
CA ARG A 296 -21.42 39.87 58.62
C ARG A 296 -21.52 41.39 58.71
N LYS A 297 -21.26 42.11 57.62
CA LYS A 297 -21.41 43.57 57.56
C LYS A 297 -22.87 44.00 57.71
N LYS A 298 -23.82 43.26 57.12
CA LYS A 298 -25.26 43.49 57.29
C LYS A 298 -25.70 43.19 58.73
N ASP A 299 -25.22 42.12 59.34
CA ASP A 299 -25.53 41.77 60.73
C ASP A 299 -25.04 42.84 61.71
N SER A 300 -23.81 43.36 61.53
CA SER A 300 -23.32 44.50 62.33
C SER A 300 -24.19 45.75 62.18
N LYS A 301 -24.81 45.94 61.00
CA LYS A 301 -25.73 47.07 60.76
C LYS A 301 -27.09 46.84 61.42
N ILE A 302 -27.57 45.60 61.47
CA ILE A 302 -28.79 45.21 62.18
C ILE A 302 -28.61 45.41 63.69
N GLU A 303 -27.49 44.99 64.28
CA GLU A 303 -27.17 45.26 65.69
C GLU A 303 -27.15 46.77 65.99
N GLY A 304 -26.55 47.57 65.11
CA GLY A 304 -26.55 49.03 65.22
C GLY A 304 -27.96 49.64 65.22
N LEU A 305 -28.86 49.14 64.37
CA LEU A 305 -30.25 49.56 64.30
C LEU A 305 -31.07 49.12 65.52
N GLN A 306 -30.85 47.91 66.02
CA GLN A 306 -31.49 47.42 67.25
C GLN A 306 -31.10 48.27 68.46
N LYS A 307 -29.82 48.66 68.57
CA LYS A 307 -29.34 49.55 69.64
C LYS A 307 -29.96 50.95 69.54
N ALA A 308 -30.11 51.49 68.33
CA ALA A 308 -30.78 52.78 68.13
C ALA A 308 -32.27 52.74 68.49
N ASN A 309 -32.95 51.62 68.20
CA ASN A 309 -34.35 51.42 68.56
C ASN A 309 -34.56 51.30 70.07
N GLY A 310 -33.66 50.60 70.78
CA GLY A 310 -33.65 50.54 72.25
C GLY A 310 -33.50 51.92 72.90
N ASN A 311 -32.57 52.75 72.38
CA ASN A 311 -32.39 54.13 72.86
C ASN A 311 -33.62 55.02 72.62
N LEU A 312 -34.38 54.79 71.54
CA LEU A 312 -35.61 55.52 71.26
C LEU A 312 -36.74 55.11 72.20
N GLN A 313 -36.87 53.81 72.52
CA GLN A 313 -37.84 53.33 73.51
C GLN A 313 -37.55 53.87 74.93
N GLU A 314 -36.28 53.97 75.32
CA GLU A 314 -35.88 54.53 76.60
C GLU A 314 -36.26 56.02 76.72
N ARG A 315 -36.00 56.81 75.67
CA ARG A 315 -36.40 58.23 75.60
C ARG A 315 -37.92 58.44 75.59
N LEU A 316 -38.68 57.47 75.06
CA LEU A 316 -40.14 57.49 75.05
C LEU A 316 -40.72 57.14 76.43
N MET A 317 -40.04 56.27 77.20
CA MET A 317 -40.37 56.02 78.60
C MET A 317 -40.05 57.23 79.50
N GLU A 318 -38.92 57.91 79.28
CA GLU A 318 -38.55 59.14 80.01
C GLU A 318 -39.55 60.28 79.77
N ALA A 319 -39.99 60.48 78.52
CA ALA A 319 -40.98 61.49 78.16
C ALA A 319 -42.38 61.21 78.75
N ASN A 320 -42.74 59.94 78.95
CA ASN A 320 -44.00 59.55 79.59
C ASN A 320 -43.96 59.67 81.12
N GLN A 321 -42.77 59.61 81.74
CA GLN A 321 -42.59 59.82 83.17
C GLN A 321 -42.83 61.30 83.56
N GLU A 322 -42.47 62.25 82.69
CA GLU A 322 -42.57 63.71 82.90
C GLU A 322 -44.01 64.27 82.87
N ILE A 323 -44.97 63.55 82.26
CA ILE A 323 -46.37 64.01 82.12
C ILE A 323 -47.21 63.73 83.39
N SER A 324 -46.70 62.96 84.35
CA SER A 324 -47.48 62.43 85.48
C SER A 324 -47.53 63.29 86.76
N GLN A 325 -46.99 64.52 86.76
CA GLN A 325 -46.91 65.36 87.97
C GLN A 325 -47.66 66.69 87.85
N GLY A 326 -48.85 66.77 88.47
CA GLY A 326 -49.56 68.04 88.68
C GLY A 326 -50.85 67.87 89.50
N ARG A 327 -50.77 68.07 90.82
CA ARG A 327 -51.84 67.72 91.80
C ARG A 327 -52.48 68.90 92.55
N GLU A 328 -52.29 70.16 92.13
CA GLU A 328 -52.64 71.35 92.96
C GLU A 328 -53.80 72.21 92.41
N ALA A 329 -54.81 71.61 91.77
CA ALA A 329 -56.03 72.32 91.32
C ALA A 329 -57.34 71.73 91.89
N ARG A 330 -57.25 70.82 92.86
CA ARG A 330 -58.40 70.07 93.43
C ARG A 330 -59.09 70.74 94.62
N ARG A 331 -58.65 71.91 95.10
CA ARG A 331 -59.20 72.53 96.33
C ARG A 331 -60.19 73.67 96.14
N GLN A 332 -60.37 74.21 94.94
CA GLN A 332 -61.27 75.37 94.72
C GLN A 332 -62.56 75.03 93.92
N LEU A 333 -62.81 73.74 93.62
CA LEU A 333 -63.95 73.27 92.82
C LEU A 333 -65.12 72.69 93.67
N LYS A 334 -65.25 73.06 94.95
CA LYS A 334 -66.26 72.45 95.83
C LYS A 334 -67.60 73.19 95.88
N ASP A 335 -67.66 74.44 95.38
CA ASP A 335 -68.84 75.30 95.57
C ASP A 335 -69.61 75.65 94.27
N ALA A 336 -69.17 75.18 93.10
CA ALA A 336 -69.83 75.41 91.80
C ALA A 336 -70.27 74.12 91.08
N GLN A 337 -70.38 73.02 91.82
CA GLN A 337 -70.41 71.64 91.32
C GLN A 337 -71.63 71.23 90.45
N PRO A 338 -72.89 71.66 90.69
CA PRO A 338 -74.01 71.11 89.93
C PRO A 338 -74.24 71.74 88.54
N VAL A 339 -73.88 73.01 88.34
CA VAL A 339 -74.02 73.69 87.03
C VAL A 339 -72.80 73.45 86.14
N LEU A 340 -71.61 73.36 86.74
CA LEU A 340 -70.40 72.94 86.03
C LEU A 340 -70.43 71.46 85.64
N GLN A 341 -71.07 70.53 86.35
CA GLN A 341 -71.16 69.13 85.91
C GLN A 341 -71.85 68.95 84.55
N THR A 342 -72.84 69.78 84.23
CA THR A 342 -73.56 69.71 82.94
C THR A 342 -72.78 70.42 81.83
N ALA A 343 -72.06 71.49 82.15
CA ALA A 343 -71.18 72.19 81.22
C ALA A 343 -69.82 71.47 81.02
N GLU A 344 -69.30 70.78 82.03
CA GLU A 344 -68.10 69.93 82.00
C GLU A 344 -68.37 68.62 81.28
N ALA A 345 -69.54 68.00 81.42
CA ALA A 345 -69.89 66.85 80.58
C ALA A 345 -69.83 67.24 79.09
N ARG A 346 -70.45 68.37 78.72
CA ARG A 346 -70.39 68.90 77.35
C ARG A 346 -69.01 69.39 76.93
N ARG A 347 -68.20 69.95 77.84
CA ARG A 347 -66.82 70.40 77.56
C ARG A 347 -65.83 69.23 77.47
N LEU A 348 -66.03 68.17 78.26
CA LEU A 348 -65.28 66.92 78.21
C LEU A 348 -65.62 66.17 76.94
N GLU A 349 -66.90 66.08 76.56
CA GLU A 349 -67.32 65.57 75.25
C GLU A 349 -66.71 66.39 74.11
N LEU A 350 -66.71 67.73 74.19
CA LEU A 350 -66.13 68.58 73.13
C LEU A 350 -64.59 68.53 73.11
N ALA A 351 -63.94 68.31 74.26
CA ALA A 351 -62.51 68.09 74.35
C ALA A 351 -62.12 66.68 73.86
N GLU A 352 -62.90 65.65 74.18
CA GLU A 352 -62.76 64.30 73.62
C GLU A 352 -63.00 64.30 72.12
N ILE A 353 -64.02 65.03 71.63
CA ILE A 353 -64.26 65.21 70.20
C ILE A 353 -63.07 65.94 69.57
N LYS A 354 -62.52 66.98 70.18
CA LYS A 354 -61.35 67.71 69.65
C LYS A 354 -60.07 66.86 69.64
N LEU A 355 -59.86 66.04 70.67
CA LEU A 355 -58.72 65.13 70.78
C LEU A 355 -58.88 63.96 69.79
N SER A 356 -60.10 63.46 69.63
CA SER A 356 -60.48 62.50 68.59
C SER A 356 -60.30 63.11 67.20
N LEU A 357 -60.64 64.40 66.99
CA LEU A 357 -60.45 65.08 65.71
C LEU A 357 -58.98 65.30 65.40
N GLN A 358 -58.13 65.59 66.40
CA GLN A 358 -56.68 65.66 66.24
C GLN A 358 -56.05 64.29 65.97
N GLN A 359 -56.53 63.23 66.63
CA GLN A 359 -56.12 61.86 66.34
C GLN A 359 -56.55 61.45 64.93
N VAL A 360 -57.80 61.76 64.54
CA VAL A 360 -58.31 61.52 63.19
C VAL A 360 -57.49 62.31 62.17
N GLN A 361 -57.18 63.59 62.41
CA GLN A 361 -56.32 64.39 61.54
C GLN A 361 -54.90 63.81 61.42
N GLN A 362 -54.31 63.34 62.51
CA GLN A 362 -53.02 62.65 62.47
C GLN A 362 -53.09 61.35 61.68
N THR A 363 -54.16 60.55 61.86
CA THR A 363 -54.36 59.33 61.06
C THR A 363 -54.61 59.65 59.59
N VAL A 364 -55.34 60.72 59.26
CA VAL A 364 -55.54 61.17 57.87
C VAL A 364 -54.21 61.56 57.25
N ASN A 365 -53.42 62.41 57.91
CA ASN A 365 -52.09 62.79 57.41
C ASN A 365 -51.14 61.59 57.26
N GLU A 366 -51.25 60.60 58.15
CA GLU A 366 -50.46 59.37 58.06
C GLU A 366 -50.94 58.49 56.90
N THR A 367 -52.25 58.36 56.70
CA THR A 367 -52.81 57.65 55.55
C THR A 367 -52.49 58.35 54.23
N GLU A 368 -52.44 59.68 54.18
CA GLU A 368 -52.00 60.43 53.00
C GLU A 368 -50.54 60.15 52.66
N ARG A 369 -49.65 60.12 53.67
CA ARG A 369 -48.25 59.72 53.46
C ARG A 369 -48.13 58.27 52.99
N GLN A 370 -48.94 57.37 53.54
CA GLN A 370 -48.98 55.97 53.12
C GLN A 370 -49.48 55.86 51.67
N VAL A 371 -50.52 56.60 51.28
CA VAL A 371 -51.02 56.65 49.91
C VAL A 371 -49.95 57.17 48.96
N GLU A 372 -49.23 58.24 49.30
CA GLU A 372 -48.18 58.79 48.45
C GLU A 372 -46.97 57.84 48.32
N SER A 373 -46.63 57.14 49.40
CA SER A 373 -45.61 56.08 49.42
C SER A 373 -46.02 54.90 48.52
N LEU A 374 -47.27 54.45 48.63
CA LEU A 374 -47.82 53.37 47.80
C LEU A 374 -47.87 53.78 46.32
N LYS A 375 -48.22 55.04 46.02
CA LYS A 375 -48.16 55.59 44.66
C LYS A 375 -46.74 55.55 44.10
N SER A 376 -45.76 55.94 44.91
CA SER A 376 -44.34 55.93 44.55
C SER A 376 -43.78 54.50 44.40
N GLN A 377 -44.32 53.53 45.14
CA GLN A 377 -43.99 52.11 44.96
C GLN A 377 -44.64 51.55 43.70
N LEU A 378 -45.91 51.86 43.45
CA LEU A 378 -46.64 51.43 42.25
C LEU A 378 -45.96 51.92 40.97
N GLU A 379 -45.52 53.17 40.90
CA GLU A 379 -44.78 53.68 39.73
C GLU A 379 -43.41 53.01 39.57
N ARG A 380 -42.72 52.70 40.68
CA ARG A 380 -41.47 51.91 40.61
C ARG A 380 -41.72 50.51 40.06
N GLU A 381 -42.72 49.80 40.59
CA GLU A 381 -43.11 48.48 40.09
C GLU A 381 -43.53 48.53 38.63
N LYS A 382 -44.26 49.57 38.21
CA LYS A 382 -44.63 49.78 36.81
C LYS A 382 -43.42 49.94 35.90
N THR A 383 -42.41 50.72 36.30
CA THR A 383 -41.16 50.84 35.53
C THR A 383 -40.37 49.53 35.46
N VAL A 384 -40.39 48.73 36.54
CA VAL A 384 -39.75 47.41 36.57
C VAL A 384 -40.50 46.43 35.68
N HIS A 385 -41.84 46.43 35.74
CA HIS A 385 -42.70 45.63 34.88
C HIS A 385 -42.48 45.98 33.40
N ASP A 386 -42.44 47.26 33.04
CA ASP A 386 -42.22 47.71 31.67
C ASP A 386 -40.86 47.26 31.14
N ARG A 387 -39.80 47.38 31.97
CA ARG A 387 -38.47 46.88 31.61
C ARG A 387 -38.46 45.36 31.46
N CYS A 388 -39.09 44.63 32.37
CA CYS A 388 -39.21 43.17 32.30
C CYS A 388 -40.02 42.72 31.08
N SER A 389 -41.05 43.47 30.68
CA SER A 389 -41.85 43.22 29.48
C SER A 389 -41.01 43.42 28.20
N VAL A 390 -40.18 44.48 28.15
CA VAL A 390 -39.23 44.70 27.06
C VAL A 390 -38.20 43.58 27.00
N ASP A 391 -37.59 43.20 28.12
CA ASP A 391 -36.60 42.13 28.19
C ASP A 391 -37.21 40.77 27.78
N LEU A 392 -38.45 40.49 28.19
CA LEU A 392 -39.19 39.30 27.77
C LEU A 392 -39.46 39.32 26.25
N THR A 393 -39.85 40.46 25.70
CA THR A 393 -40.09 40.62 24.26
C THR A 393 -38.81 40.44 23.46
N GLN A 394 -37.69 40.97 23.95
CA GLN A 394 -36.37 40.77 23.35
C GLN A 394 -35.97 39.29 23.39
N ALA A 395 -36.08 38.63 24.56
CA ALA A 395 -35.76 37.21 24.70
C ALA A 395 -36.64 36.31 23.80
N LEU A 396 -37.92 36.64 23.63
CA LEU A 396 -38.82 35.93 22.70
C LEU A 396 -38.42 36.14 21.23
N THR A 397 -37.81 37.27 20.91
CA THR A 397 -37.32 37.59 19.56
C THR A 397 -36.01 36.86 19.29
N ASP A 398 -35.06 36.91 20.22
CA ASP A 398 -33.79 36.18 20.16
C ASP A 398 -34.03 34.67 20.04
N ARG A 399 -34.97 34.12 20.82
CA ARG A 399 -35.37 32.71 20.71
C ARG A 399 -35.92 32.36 19.32
N ARG A 400 -36.66 33.27 18.69
CA ARG A 400 -37.19 33.09 17.33
C ARG A 400 -36.07 33.04 16.29
N ASP A 401 -35.07 33.88 16.44
CA ASP A 401 -33.92 33.91 15.52
C ASP A 401 -33.01 32.70 15.71
N VAL A 402 -32.80 32.25 16.94
CA VAL A 402 -32.13 30.97 17.22
C VAL A 402 -32.89 29.80 16.59
N ASN A 403 -34.22 29.76 16.68
CA ASN A 403 -35.02 28.74 16.01
C ASN A 403 -34.87 28.78 14.48
N ARG A 404 -34.85 29.97 13.86
CA ARG A 404 -34.60 30.10 12.41
C ARG A 404 -33.21 29.62 12.01
N GLN A 405 -32.19 29.93 12.81
CA GLN A 405 -30.83 29.42 12.58
C GLN A 405 -30.77 27.90 12.71
N LYS A 406 -31.47 27.33 13.70
CA LYS A 406 -31.60 25.89 13.86
C LYS A 406 -32.27 25.24 12.64
N GLU A 407 -33.41 25.77 12.17
CA GLU A 407 -34.10 25.27 10.98
C GLU A 407 -33.21 25.33 9.72
N LYS A 408 -32.44 26.41 9.56
CA LYS A 408 -31.46 26.54 8.47
C LYS A 408 -30.37 25.47 8.56
N LEU A 409 -29.77 25.28 9.74
CA LEU A 409 -28.74 24.27 9.96
C LEU A 409 -29.27 22.84 9.76
N GLU A 410 -30.51 22.55 10.17
CA GLU A 410 -31.17 21.26 9.90
C GLU A 410 -31.39 21.03 8.39
N GLY A 411 -31.70 22.10 7.65
CA GLY A 411 -31.74 22.11 6.18
C GLY A 411 -30.37 21.80 5.57
N ASP A 412 -29.32 22.51 6.00
CA ASP A 412 -27.95 22.32 5.52
C ASP A 412 -27.43 20.91 5.83
N ILE A 413 -27.72 20.36 7.02
CA ILE A 413 -27.38 18.97 7.39
C ILE A 413 -28.10 17.97 6.48
N SER A 414 -29.37 18.22 6.15
CA SER A 414 -30.14 17.36 5.26
C SER A 414 -29.60 17.37 3.82
N GLN A 415 -29.18 18.54 3.34
CA GLN A 415 -28.50 18.73 2.05
C GLN A 415 -27.19 17.92 2.01
N VAL A 416 -26.30 18.12 2.98
CA VAL A 416 -25.00 17.41 3.05
C VAL A 416 -25.18 15.90 3.13
N ARG A 417 -26.18 15.41 3.89
CA ARG A 417 -26.49 13.97 3.94
C ARG A 417 -26.94 13.41 2.59
N LYS A 418 -27.65 14.20 1.78
CA LYS A 418 -28.07 13.82 0.43
C LYS A 418 -26.87 13.74 -0.50
N GLU A 419 -26.02 14.77 -0.51
CA GLU A 419 -24.79 14.81 -1.31
C GLU A 419 -23.84 13.65 -0.95
N LEU A 420 -23.71 13.32 0.34
CA LEU A 420 -22.89 12.21 0.80
C LEU A 420 -23.45 10.85 0.36
N LYS A 421 -24.78 10.69 0.29
CA LYS A 421 -25.41 9.48 -0.28
C LYS A 421 -25.16 9.37 -1.78
N GLU A 422 -25.29 10.47 -2.53
CA GLU A 422 -25.00 10.51 -3.97
C GLU A 422 -23.53 10.19 -4.24
N LEU A 423 -22.60 10.79 -3.51
CA LEU A 423 -21.17 10.50 -3.64
C LEU A 423 -20.83 9.05 -3.31
N ARG A 424 -21.39 8.49 -2.23
CA ARG A 424 -21.20 7.06 -1.92
C ARG A 424 -21.77 6.16 -3.02
N SER A 425 -22.95 6.50 -3.55
CA SER A 425 -23.55 5.76 -4.66
C SER A 425 -22.68 5.82 -5.91
N GLN A 426 -22.16 7.01 -6.23
CA GLN A 426 -21.30 7.22 -7.38
C GLN A 426 -19.96 6.48 -7.24
N GLN A 427 -19.30 6.60 -6.08
CA GLN A 427 -18.07 5.88 -5.79
C GLN A 427 -18.26 4.36 -5.85
N THR A 428 -19.40 3.84 -5.40
CA THR A 428 -19.74 2.42 -5.52
C THR A 428 -19.88 2.00 -6.99
N LEU A 429 -20.59 2.79 -7.80
CA LEU A 429 -20.75 2.53 -9.24
C LEU A 429 -19.42 2.60 -10.00
N ASP A 430 -18.56 3.57 -9.67
CA ASP A 430 -17.25 3.73 -10.28
C ASP A 430 -16.30 2.58 -9.92
N LEU A 431 -16.30 2.13 -8.67
CA LEU A 431 -15.56 0.93 -8.24
C LEU A 431 -16.07 -0.34 -8.93
N GLN A 432 -17.39 -0.49 -9.03
CA GLN A 432 -18.00 -1.63 -9.73
C GLN A 432 -17.61 -1.62 -11.22
N LYS A 433 -17.58 -0.44 -11.85
CA LYS A 433 -17.13 -0.27 -13.23
C LYS A 433 -15.64 -0.58 -13.37
N GLN A 434 -14.78 -0.06 -12.49
CA GLN A 434 -13.35 -0.38 -12.50
C GLN A 434 -13.09 -1.88 -12.33
N LEU A 435 -13.78 -2.55 -11.41
CA LEU A 435 -13.67 -4.01 -11.24
C LEU A 435 -14.10 -4.76 -12.51
N LYS A 436 -15.17 -4.31 -13.17
CA LYS A 436 -15.65 -4.92 -14.42
C LYS A 436 -14.64 -4.72 -15.56
N ASP A 437 -14.08 -3.53 -15.67
CA ASP A 437 -13.08 -3.20 -16.69
C ASP A 437 -11.77 -3.96 -16.45
N GLN A 438 -11.32 -4.08 -15.19
CA GLN A 438 -10.17 -4.89 -14.81
C GLN A 438 -10.41 -6.38 -15.09
N TRP A 439 -11.59 -6.91 -14.76
CA TRP A 439 -11.94 -8.29 -15.05
C TRP A 439 -11.97 -8.56 -16.56
N ALA A 440 -12.50 -7.62 -17.36
CA ALA A 440 -12.48 -7.73 -18.81
C ALA A 440 -11.05 -7.73 -19.36
N ALA A 441 -10.18 -6.83 -18.88
CA ALA A 441 -8.77 -6.79 -19.29
C ALA A 441 -8.01 -8.08 -18.92
N VAL A 442 -8.20 -8.59 -17.70
CA VAL A 442 -7.61 -9.87 -17.27
C VAL A 442 -8.15 -11.03 -18.11
N SER A 443 -9.45 -11.05 -18.40
CA SER A 443 -10.06 -12.09 -19.21
C SER A 443 -9.53 -12.09 -20.64
N GLU A 444 -9.34 -10.93 -21.27
CA GLU A 444 -8.78 -10.84 -22.62
C GLU A 444 -7.29 -11.21 -22.63
N ALA A 445 -6.50 -10.74 -21.66
CA ALA A 445 -5.09 -11.13 -21.52
C ALA A 445 -4.95 -12.65 -21.31
N MET A 446 -5.81 -13.28 -20.51
CA MET A 446 -5.82 -14.73 -20.35
C MET A 446 -6.22 -15.47 -21.64
N LYS A 447 -7.21 -14.97 -22.40
CA LYS A 447 -7.56 -15.55 -23.70
C LYS A 447 -6.39 -15.47 -24.67
N GLU A 448 -5.69 -14.34 -24.69
CA GLU A 448 -4.53 -14.12 -25.55
C GLU A 448 -3.38 -15.06 -25.17
N GLN A 449 -3.05 -15.18 -23.87
CA GLN A 449 -2.06 -16.15 -23.38
C GLN A 449 -2.46 -17.60 -23.68
N LEU A 450 -3.74 -17.96 -23.57
CA LEU A 450 -4.23 -19.29 -23.93
C LEU A 450 -4.13 -19.54 -25.45
N SER A 451 -4.40 -18.53 -26.27
CA SER A 451 -4.25 -18.59 -27.72
C SER A 451 -2.78 -18.75 -28.12
N GLU A 452 -1.88 -17.99 -27.49
CA GLU A 452 -0.44 -18.08 -27.70
C GLU A 452 0.10 -19.44 -27.25
N LYS A 453 -0.31 -19.93 -26.08
CA LYS A 453 0.03 -21.27 -25.60
C LYS A 453 -0.47 -22.35 -26.55
N LYS A 454 -1.70 -22.23 -27.07
CA LYS A 454 -2.27 -23.18 -28.02
C LYS A 454 -1.50 -23.16 -29.35
N SER A 455 -1.14 -21.96 -29.84
CA SER A 455 -0.27 -21.81 -31.00
C SER A 455 1.10 -22.45 -30.76
N HIS A 456 1.69 -22.25 -29.58
CA HIS A 456 2.96 -22.88 -29.21
C HIS A 456 2.84 -24.41 -29.15
N GLU A 457 1.80 -24.94 -28.50
CA GLU A 457 1.52 -26.37 -28.45
C GLU A 457 1.32 -26.99 -29.84
N GLU A 458 0.71 -26.24 -30.76
CA GLU A 458 0.57 -26.64 -32.16
C GLU A 458 1.91 -26.64 -32.90
N THR A 459 2.79 -25.65 -32.67
CA THR A 459 4.16 -25.66 -33.22
C THR A 459 5.01 -26.79 -32.66
N VAL A 460 4.91 -27.08 -31.35
CA VAL A 460 5.59 -28.22 -30.71
C VAL A 460 5.07 -29.54 -31.27
N SER A 461 3.76 -29.64 -31.51
CA SER A 461 3.15 -30.82 -32.14
C SER A 461 3.62 -30.99 -33.59
N GLN A 462 3.78 -29.91 -34.34
CA GLN A 462 4.33 -29.95 -35.70
C GLN A 462 5.79 -30.37 -35.70
N LEU A 463 6.61 -29.82 -34.81
CA LEU A 463 8.01 -30.22 -34.63
C LEU A 463 8.14 -31.69 -34.23
N SER A 464 7.29 -32.17 -33.30
CA SER A 464 7.27 -33.57 -32.89
C SER A 464 6.89 -34.51 -34.03
N ARG A 465 5.94 -34.12 -34.89
CA ARG A 465 5.58 -34.86 -36.10
C ARG A 465 6.72 -34.86 -37.12
N SER A 466 7.36 -33.71 -37.36
CA SER A 466 8.52 -33.58 -38.25
C SER A 466 9.68 -34.45 -37.77
N TRP A 467 9.99 -34.40 -36.48
CA TRP A 467 11.04 -35.21 -35.86
C TRP A 467 10.73 -36.71 -35.94
N SER A 468 9.48 -37.11 -35.69
CA SER A 468 9.05 -38.50 -35.86
C SER A 468 9.21 -38.97 -37.31
N SER A 469 8.83 -38.14 -38.28
CA SER A 469 8.99 -38.45 -39.71
C SER A 469 10.45 -38.53 -40.13
N GLU A 470 11.31 -37.62 -39.64
CA GLU A 470 12.75 -37.65 -39.90
C GLU A 470 13.41 -38.88 -39.27
N LYS A 471 12.99 -39.25 -38.05
CA LYS A 471 13.44 -40.48 -37.39
C LYS A 471 13.03 -41.73 -38.18
N GLU A 472 11.80 -41.79 -38.68
CA GLU A 472 11.35 -42.90 -39.54
C GLU A 472 12.14 -42.97 -40.86
N ALA A 473 12.42 -41.82 -41.48
CA ALA A 473 13.22 -41.75 -42.70
C ALA A 473 14.66 -42.22 -42.46
N LEU A 474 15.31 -41.74 -41.39
CA LEU A 474 16.66 -42.18 -40.99
C LEU A 474 16.68 -43.66 -40.65
N GLN A 475 15.66 -44.16 -39.96
CA GLN A 475 15.55 -45.58 -39.65
C GLN A 475 15.38 -46.43 -40.91
N GLY A 476 14.60 -45.95 -41.89
CA GLY A 476 14.50 -46.55 -43.22
C GLY A 476 15.85 -46.54 -43.97
N GLU A 477 16.61 -45.44 -43.92
CA GLU A 477 17.94 -45.34 -44.53
C GLU A 477 18.94 -46.30 -43.87
N ILE A 478 18.90 -46.40 -42.53
CA ILE A 478 19.72 -47.35 -41.77
C ILE A 478 19.37 -48.77 -42.18
N SER A 479 18.08 -49.14 -42.23
CA SER A 479 17.65 -50.46 -42.69
C SER A 479 18.13 -50.77 -44.12
N ALA A 480 18.05 -49.80 -45.04
CA ALA A 480 18.55 -49.96 -46.40
C ALA A 480 20.08 -50.17 -46.43
N LYS A 481 20.84 -49.41 -45.63
CA LYS A 481 22.30 -49.59 -45.51
C LYS A 481 22.67 -50.92 -44.87
N VAL A 482 21.93 -51.40 -43.87
CA VAL A 482 22.12 -52.73 -43.28
C VAL A 482 21.90 -53.82 -44.33
N SER A 483 20.80 -53.76 -45.09
CA SER A 483 20.56 -54.72 -46.19
C SER A 483 21.64 -54.65 -47.28
N LEU A 484 22.18 -53.46 -47.57
CA LEU A 484 23.31 -53.32 -48.48
C LEU A 484 24.58 -53.97 -47.92
N ILE A 485 24.87 -53.79 -46.63
CA ILE A 485 26.00 -54.44 -45.95
C ILE A 485 25.84 -55.96 -46.01
N GLU A 486 24.67 -56.50 -45.66
CA GLU A 486 24.39 -57.94 -45.75
C GLU A 486 24.58 -58.49 -47.18
N ASN A 487 24.16 -57.72 -48.21
CA ASN A 487 24.39 -58.09 -49.61
C ASN A 487 25.89 -58.09 -49.97
N LEU A 488 26.63 -57.08 -49.52
CA LEU A 488 28.07 -56.98 -49.73
C LEU A 488 28.82 -58.09 -49.01
N GLU A 489 28.42 -58.44 -47.78
CA GLU A 489 28.98 -59.59 -47.04
C GLU A 489 28.75 -60.91 -47.78
N GLN A 490 27.56 -61.12 -48.35
CA GLN A 490 27.26 -62.29 -49.19
C GLN A 490 28.14 -62.31 -50.46
N LYS A 491 28.34 -61.15 -51.10
CA LYS A 491 29.27 -61.03 -52.23
C LYS A 491 30.70 -61.32 -51.84
N VAL A 492 31.16 -60.85 -50.69
CA VAL A 492 32.50 -61.14 -50.16
C VAL A 492 32.66 -62.63 -49.88
N LYS A 493 31.68 -63.28 -49.25
CA LYS A 493 31.69 -64.75 -49.06
C LYS A 493 31.74 -65.50 -50.39
N THR A 494 31.01 -65.04 -51.41
CA THR A 494 31.03 -65.61 -52.75
C THR A 494 32.38 -65.40 -53.45
N LEU A 495 33.02 -64.25 -53.26
CA LEU A 495 34.36 -63.99 -53.78
C LEU A 495 35.41 -64.82 -53.05
N GLN A 496 35.31 -64.97 -51.72
CA GLN A 496 36.18 -65.85 -50.95
C GLN A 496 36.06 -67.31 -51.40
N SER A 497 34.85 -67.82 -51.65
CA SER A 497 34.69 -69.18 -52.18
C SER A 497 35.28 -69.35 -53.58
N ARG A 498 35.19 -68.32 -54.44
CA ARG A 498 35.87 -68.31 -55.75
C ARG A 498 37.40 -68.23 -55.65
N VAL A 499 37.94 -67.52 -54.68
CA VAL A 499 39.39 -67.51 -54.42
C VAL A 499 39.83 -68.90 -53.95
N SER A 500 39.06 -69.55 -53.07
CA SER A 500 39.34 -70.93 -52.65
C SER A 500 39.28 -71.95 -53.79
N THR A 501 38.50 -71.72 -54.86
CA THR A 501 38.51 -72.59 -56.05
C THR A 501 39.62 -72.26 -57.05
N LEU A 502 40.19 -71.05 -57.02
CA LEU A 502 41.33 -70.65 -57.87
C LEU A 502 42.69 -71.07 -57.31
N GLU A 503 42.81 -71.27 -55.99
CA GLU A 503 44.04 -71.71 -55.35
C GLU A 503 44.60 -73.05 -55.88
N PRO A 504 43.81 -74.11 -56.11
CA PRO A 504 44.32 -75.34 -56.74
C PRO A 504 44.80 -75.14 -58.19
N LEU A 505 44.16 -74.25 -58.97
CA LEU A 505 44.60 -73.92 -60.33
C LEU A 505 45.95 -73.18 -60.33
N ARG A 506 46.22 -72.36 -59.31
CA ARG A 506 47.52 -71.71 -59.11
C ARG A 506 48.62 -72.75 -58.83
N ILE A 507 48.33 -73.75 -58.01
CA ILE A 507 49.26 -74.85 -57.69
C ILE A 507 49.53 -75.71 -58.95
N GLU A 508 48.52 -75.96 -59.78
CA GLU A 508 48.68 -76.65 -61.07
C GLU A 508 49.56 -75.86 -62.05
N LEU A 509 49.36 -74.54 -62.15
CA LEU A 509 50.18 -73.66 -63.00
C LEU A 509 51.64 -73.62 -62.54
N GLN A 510 51.87 -73.58 -61.22
CA GLN A 510 53.21 -73.66 -60.62
C GLN A 510 53.91 -74.98 -61.01
N THR A 511 53.18 -76.09 -60.91
CA THR A 511 53.68 -77.43 -61.26
C THR A 511 54.00 -77.54 -62.76
N ALA A 512 53.15 -76.97 -63.63
CA ALA A 512 53.40 -76.92 -65.07
C ALA A 512 54.66 -76.08 -65.41
N ASN A 513 54.89 -74.99 -64.68
CA ASN A 513 56.06 -74.14 -64.87
C ASN A 513 57.37 -74.84 -64.43
N ASP A 514 57.34 -75.58 -63.32
CA ASP A 514 58.47 -76.40 -62.86
C ASP A 514 58.79 -77.54 -63.85
N ASN A 515 57.76 -78.14 -64.46
CA ASN A 515 57.93 -79.13 -65.53
C ASN A 515 58.55 -78.52 -66.80
N LEU A 516 58.14 -77.31 -67.19
CA LEU A 516 58.74 -76.57 -68.32
C LEU A 516 60.22 -76.27 -68.07
N ARG A 517 60.59 -75.97 -66.82
CA ARG A 517 61.98 -75.75 -66.41
C ARG A 517 62.82 -77.03 -66.51
N GLN A 518 62.25 -78.19 -66.18
CA GLN A 518 62.86 -79.51 -66.37
C GLN A 518 63.07 -79.85 -67.86
N VAL A 519 62.08 -79.53 -68.72
CA VAL A 519 62.20 -79.69 -70.18
C VAL A 519 63.30 -78.81 -70.76
N ASN A 520 63.45 -77.58 -70.28
CA ASN A 520 64.53 -76.69 -70.72
C ASN A 520 65.93 -77.22 -70.35
N LEU A 521 66.09 -77.77 -69.14
CA LEU A 521 67.35 -78.39 -68.70
C LEU A 521 67.72 -79.64 -69.52
N THR A 522 66.72 -80.41 -69.96
CA THR A 522 66.94 -81.57 -70.83
C THR A 522 67.23 -81.16 -72.28
N LEU A 523 66.64 -80.05 -72.76
CA LEU A 523 66.95 -79.47 -74.06
C LEU A 523 68.41 -78.97 -74.14
N GLU A 524 68.89 -78.24 -73.14
CA GLU A 524 70.29 -77.79 -73.05
C GLU A 524 71.29 -78.97 -73.04
N ALA A 525 70.95 -80.08 -72.37
CA ALA A 525 71.76 -81.29 -72.38
C ALA A 525 71.81 -81.97 -73.77
N THR A 526 70.71 -81.91 -74.54
CA THR A 526 70.67 -82.44 -75.92
C THR A 526 71.40 -81.56 -76.93
N GLU A 527 71.37 -80.23 -76.76
CA GLU A 527 72.15 -79.30 -77.59
C GLU A 527 73.66 -79.48 -77.40
N GLY A 528 74.11 -79.77 -76.17
CA GLY A 528 75.51 -80.11 -75.89
C GLY A 528 75.98 -81.38 -76.61
N ASN A 529 75.11 -82.39 -76.71
CA ASN A 529 75.39 -83.64 -77.43
C ASN A 529 75.39 -83.46 -78.96
N LEU A 530 74.53 -82.59 -79.51
CA LEU A 530 74.50 -82.26 -80.93
C LEU A 530 75.77 -81.51 -81.37
N ARG A 531 76.26 -80.57 -80.54
CA ARG A 531 77.49 -79.79 -80.80
C ARG A 531 78.76 -80.68 -80.83
N ASN A 532 78.81 -81.71 -79.99
CA ASN A 532 79.89 -82.72 -80.00
C ASN A 532 79.84 -83.64 -81.23
N SER A 533 78.66 -83.89 -81.79
CA SER A 533 78.51 -84.70 -83.01
C SER A 533 78.88 -83.92 -84.29
N GLN A 534 78.58 -82.61 -84.35
CA GLN A 534 78.95 -81.73 -85.46
C GLN A 534 80.46 -81.51 -85.56
N GLY A 535 81.19 -81.48 -84.43
CA GLY A 535 82.65 -81.42 -84.42
C GLY A 535 83.35 -82.64 -85.05
N ARG A 536 82.74 -83.84 -84.96
CA ARG A 536 83.30 -85.07 -85.56
C ARG A 536 83.07 -85.18 -87.07
N VAL A 537 82.11 -84.44 -87.63
CA VAL A 537 81.81 -84.41 -89.07
C VAL A 537 82.71 -83.42 -89.80
N ALA A 538 83.03 -82.28 -89.20
CA ALA A 538 83.95 -81.27 -89.76
C ALA A 538 85.41 -81.77 -89.90
N GLU A 539 85.86 -82.72 -89.07
CA GLU A 539 87.20 -83.34 -89.13
C GLU A 539 87.36 -84.29 -90.35
N LEU A 540 86.26 -84.93 -90.78
CA LEU A 540 86.22 -85.85 -91.92
C LEU A 540 86.04 -85.13 -93.27
N GLU A 541 85.41 -83.95 -93.29
CA GLU A 541 85.31 -83.09 -94.49
C GLU A 541 86.65 -82.40 -94.83
N LYS A 542 87.50 -82.14 -93.83
CA LYS A 542 88.81 -81.46 -93.99
C LYS A 542 89.89 -82.33 -94.66
N THR A 543 89.76 -83.66 -94.57
CA THR A 543 90.71 -84.62 -95.16
C THR A 543 90.35 -85.04 -96.60
N ALA A 544 89.14 -84.73 -97.07
CA ALA A 544 88.68 -84.99 -98.45
C ALA A 544 88.90 -83.80 -99.43
N ILE A 545 89.12 -82.58 -98.91
CA ILE A 545 89.31 -81.36 -99.71
C ILE A 545 90.78 -81.14 -100.14
N VAL A 546 91.75 -81.73 -99.43
CA VAL A 546 93.18 -81.58 -99.74
C VAL A 546 93.63 -82.42 -100.95
N SER A 547 92.92 -83.51 -101.27
CA SER A 547 93.26 -84.45 -102.35
C SER A 547 92.51 -84.20 -103.67
N ALA A 548 91.53 -83.30 -103.71
CA ALA A 548 90.80 -82.89 -104.92
C ALA A 548 91.34 -81.60 -105.59
N ASN A 549 92.09 -80.78 -104.83
CA ASN A 549 92.60 -79.47 -105.29
C ASN A 549 93.89 -79.56 -106.16
N GLU A 550 94.52 -80.72 -106.29
CA GLU A 550 95.69 -80.92 -107.19
C GLU A 550 95.29 -81.24 -108.64
N LEU A 551 94.00 -81.44 -108.96
CA LEU A 551 93.53 -81.90 -110.29
C LEU A 551 92.81 -80.84 -111.16
N GLU A 552 92.26 -79.75 -110.59
CA GLU A 552 91.58 -78.68 -111.36
C GLU A 552 92.48 -77.46 -111.69
N ALA A 553 93.62 -77.30 -111.01
CA ALA A 553 94.58 -76.23 -111.27
C ALA A 553 95.26 -76.30 -112.66
N VAL A 554 95.17 -77.43 -113.37
CA VAL A 554 95.75 -77.62 -114.72
C VAL A 554 94.75 -77.30 -115.86
N LYS A 555 93.47 -77.02 -115.56
CA LYS A 555 92.41 -76.98 -116.59
C LYS A 555 91.86 -75.59 -116.96
N ALA A 556 92.17 -74.53 -116.22
CA ALA A 556 91.62 -73.19 -116.50
C ALA A 556 92.67 -72.13 -116.90
N GLU A 557 93.98 -72.38 -116.76
CA GLU A 557 95.04 -71.43 -117.17
C GLU A 557 95.17 -71.29 -118.71
N ASN A 558 94.59 -72.18 -119.52
CA ASN A 558 94.63 -72.10 -120.99
C ASN A 558 93.38 -71.50 -121.66
N GLY A 559 92.38 -71.07 -120.88
CA GLY A 559 91.26 -70.27 -121.40
C GLY A 559 91.66 -68.85 -121.78
N CYS A 560 92.84 -68.37 -121.41
CA CYS A 560 93.36 -67.04 -121.76
C CYS A 560 93.70 -66.84 -123.27
N LEU A 561 93.36 -67.80 -124.14
CA LEU A 561 93.28 -67.60 -125.59
C LEU A 561 91.82 -67.43 -126.08
N GLN A 562 90.86 -67.36 -125.15
CA GLN A 562 89.44 -67.08 -125.35
C GLN A 562 89.24 -65.60 -125.62
N LYS A 563 89.55 -65.31 -126.87
CA LYS A 563 89.35 -64.04 -127.51
C LYS A 563 90.51 -63.08 -127.19
N SER A 564 91.48 -62.93 -128.11
CA SER A 564 91.17 -62.91 -129.56
C SER A 564 89.79 -62.29 -129.77
N SER A 565 89.58 -61.21 -128.99
CA SER A 565 89.12 -59.95 -129.48
C SER A 565 87.90 -60.05 -130.39
N GLU A 566 86.89 -59.26 -130.05
CA GLU A 566 86.17 -58.53 -131.09
C GLU A 566 85.07 -59.23 -131.90
N SER A 567 84.72 -60.50 -131.69
CA SER A 567 83.69 -61.10 -132.55
C SER A 567 82.22 -61.04 -132.08
N ALA A 568 81.82 -60.55 -130.90
CA ALA A 568 80.40 -60.74 -130.52
C ALA A 568 79.78 -59.73 -129.54
N SER A 569 80.08 -58.44 -129.75
CA SER A 569 79.15 -57.35 -129.42
C SER A 569 77.93 -57.34 -130.34
N GLN A 570 77.23 -58.45 -130.51
CA GLN A 570 75.98 -58.42 -131.25
C GLN A 570 75.00 -59.43 -130.68
N LYS A 571 74.04 -58.86 -129.95
CA LYS A 571 72.64 -59.27 -129.82
C LYS A 571 72.26 -60.12 -128.60
N LEU A 572 71.27 -59.76 -127.77
CA LEU A 572 70.42 -58.59 -127.52
C LEU A 572 69.15 -59.15 -126.84
N ASP A 573 68.55 -58.36 -125.95
CA ASP A 573 67.10 -58.21 -125.76
C ASP A 573 66.19 -59.40 -125.38
N THR A 574 66.20 -59.81 -124.11
CA THR A 574 64.98 -60.40 -123.50
C THR A 574 64.99 -60.21 -121.98
N CYS A 575 64.79 -58.99 -121.47
CA CYS A 575 63.51 -58.41 -120.99
C CYS A 575 62.89 -59.15 -119.78
N ARG A 576 62.69 -58.55 -118.58
CA ARG A 576 61.90 -57.34 -118.20
C ARG A 576 60.37 -57.58 -118.32
N GLY A 577 59.68 -58.04 -117.26
CA GLY A 577 58.21 -58.21 -117.31
C GLY A 577 57.34 -58.44 -116.06
N THR A 578 57.80 -58.77 -114.85
CA THR A 578 56.86 -59.24 -113.78
C THR A 578 56.85 -58.41 -112.49
N ILE A 579 56.58 -57.11 -112.59
CA ILE A 579 56.52 -56.15 -111.45
C ILE A 579 55.11 -55.57 -111.16
N GLU A 580 54.05 -55.86 -111.94
CA GLU A 580 52.75 -55.13 -111.85
C GLU A 580 51.61 -55.76 -110.97
N ARG A 581 51.86 -56.66 -110.01
CA ARG A 581 50.76 -57.42 -109.32
C ARG A 581 50.42 -57.03 -107.86
N LEU A 582 50.88 -55.87 -107.35
CA LEU A 582 50.81 -55.55 -105.90
C LEU A 582 49.64 -54.67 -105.38
N GLU A 583 48.70 -54.15 -106.16
CA GLU A 583 47.90 -52.99 -105.69
C GLU A 583 46.40 -53.22 -105.32
N GLN A 584 45.90 -54.46 -105.15
CA GLN A 584 44.44 -54.73 -105.14
C GLN A 584 43.77 -55.20 -103.83
N GLU A 585 44.47 -55.51 -102.73
CA GLU A 585 43.84 -56.08 -101.50
C GLU A 585 43.50 -55.04 -100.39
N ARG A 586 43.70 -53.75 -100.67
CA ARG A 586 43.52 -52.64 -99.71
C ARG A 586 42.05 -52.21 -99.48
N ASP A 587 41.12 -52.51 -100.38
CA ASP A 587 39.78 -51.86 -100.42
C ASP A 587 38.61 -52.69 -99.85
N THR A 588 38.87 -53.53 -98.84
CA THR A 588 37.85 -54.30 -98.09
C THR A 588 37.95 -54.02 -96.58
N VAL A 589 38.09 -52.77 -96.11
CA VAL A 589 37.04 -51.74 -95.97
C VAL A 589 35.86 -52.20 -95.10
N ASN A 590 35.89 -51.70 -93.87
CA ASN A 590 35.00 -50.61 -93.43
C ASN A 590 33.51 -50.89 -93.21
N GLU A 591 33.06 -52.13 -93.09
CA GLU A 591 31.62 -52.37 -92.95
C GLU A 591 31.25 -53.25 -91.75
N ALA A 592 31.53 -52.77 -90.52
CA ALA A 592 30.86 -53.21 -89.28
C ALA A 592 31.35 -52.42 -88.04
N LEU A 593 31.37 -51.09 -88.03
CA LEU A 593 30.19 -50.36 -87.55
C LEU A 593 29.60 -51.01 -86.27
N SER A 594 30.09 -50.62 -85.07
CA SER A 594 29.27 -50.20 -83.91
C SER A 594 30.04 -50.08 -82.58
N SER A 595 29.83 -48.93 -81.92
CA SER A 595 29.79 -48.69 -80.45
C SER A 595 31.06 -48.75 -79.57
N LEU A 596 31.62 -47.56 -79.32
CA LEU A 596 31.82 -46.89 -78.00
C LEU A 596 31.96 -47.69 -76.68
N GLN A 597 32.87 -47.15 -75.83
CA GLN A 597 33.13 -47.32 -74.38
C GLN A 597 34.21 -48.36 -73.98
N ALA A 598 35.22 -48.06 -73.16
CA ALA A 598 35.63 -46.85 -72.45
C ALA A 598 37.12 -46.98 -72.06
N GLN A 599 37.89 -45.88 -72.18
CA GLN A 599 39.26 -45.78 -71.69
C GLN A 599 39.27 -45.31 -70.22
N SER A 600 40.04 -46.02 -69.38
CA SER A 600 40.52 -45.58 -68.06
C SER A 600 42.01 -45.27 -68.21
N VAL A 601 42.46 -44.07 -67.85
CA VAL A 601 43.88 -43.68 -67.91
C VAL A 601 44.55 -43.83 -66.55
N VAL A 602 45.75 -44.37 -66.61
CA VAL A 602 46.72 -44.75 -65.56
C VAL A 602 47.67 -43.58 -65.27
N ILE A 603 48.11 -43.39 -64.02
CA ILE A 603 49.17 -42.42 -63.64
C ILE A 603 50.55 -43.00 -64.06
N PRO A 604 51.43 -42.24 -64.75
CA PRO A 604 52.72 -42.75 -65.25
C PRO A 604 53.83 -42.80 -64.17
N GLU A 605 54.77 -43.73 -64.30
CA GLU A 605 55.99 -43.82 -63.47
C GLU A 605 57.15 -42.98 -64.04
N GLY A 606 57.89 -42.29 -63.16
CA GLY A 606 59.02 -41.38 -63.47
C GLY A 606 59.10 -40.23 -62.45
N VAL A 607 60.02 -39.26 -62.63
CA VAL A 607 60.14 -38.06 -61.76
C VAL A 607 58.81 -37.29 -61.69
N THR A 608 58.05 -37.27 -62.79
CA THR A 608 56.68 -36.73 -62.85
C THR A 608 55.67 -37.55 -62.04
N GLY A 609 55.89 -38.86 -61.89
CA GLY A 609 55.10 -39.77 -61.06
C GLY A 609 55.41 -39.67 -59.56
N GLU A 610 56.66 -39.36 -59.17
CA GLU A 610 57.01 -39.03 -57.78
C GLU A 610 56.45 -37.67 -57.36
N ILE A 611 56.53 -36.67 -58.23
CA ILE A 611 55.85 -35.39 -58.04
C ILE A 611 54.34 -35.61 -57.90
N SER A 612 53.74 -36.43 -58.78
CA SER A 612 52.32 -36.77 -58.69
C SER A 612 51.96 -37.52 -57.39
N ARG A 613 52.85 -38.36 -56.83
CA ARG A 613 52.64 -39.00 -55.51
C ARG A 613 52.73 -38.02 -54.34
N ILE A 614 53.62 -37.04 -54.39
CA ILE A 614 53.72 -35.99 -53.36
C ILE A 614 52.47 -35.11 -53.38
N TYR A 615 52.01 -34.69 -54.57
CA TYR A 615 50.74 -33.96 -54.72
C TYR A 615 49.54 -34.80 -54.26
N TYR A 616 49.51 -36.10 -54.56
CA TYR A 616 48.43 -36.99 -54.11
C TYR A 616 48.45 -37.20 -52.58
N ARG A 617 49.63 -37.29 -51.96
CA ARG A 617 49.79 -37.41 -50.50
C ARG A 617 49.45 -36.11 -49.77
N ALA A 618 49.81 -34.96 -50.33
CA ALA A 618 49.41 -33.64 -49.82
C ALA A 618 47.88 -33.45 -49.93
N ALA A 619 47.28 -33.80 -51.07
CA ALA A 619 45.83 -33.74 -51.28
C ALA A 619 45.05 -34.66 -50.31
N ASP A 620 45.57 -35.86 -50.01
CA ASP A 620 44.96 -36.78 -49.05
C ASP A 620 45.07 -36.26 -47.60
N GLN A 621 46.19 -35.64 -47.21
CA GLN A 621 46.35 -35.09 -45.86
C GLN A 621 45.55 -33.81 -45.61
N LEU A 622 45.34 -32.98 -46.65
CA LEU A 622 44.54 -31.76 -46.62
C LEU A 622 43.03 -32.00 -46.71
N ARG A 623 42.59 -33.23 -47.05
CA ARG A 623 41.17 -33.59 -47.27
C ARG A 623 40.23 -33.26 -46.11
N ASN A 624 40.74 -33.15 -44.88
CA ASN A 624 39.96 -32.90 -43.66
C ASN A 624 40.04 -31.45 -43.16
N ILE A 625 40.66 -30.54 -43.92
CA ILE A 625 40.79 -29.12 -43.56
C ILE A 625 39.94 -28.30 -44.54
N PRO A 626 38.87 -27.63 -44.08
CA PRO A 626 38.08 -26.78 -44.96
C PRO A 626 38.91 -25.57 -45.40
N ILE A 627 39.11 -25.42 -46.71
CA ILE A 627 39.85 -24.33 -47.36
C ILE A 627 38.92 -23.63 -48.36
N VAL A 628 38.96 -22.29 -48.40
CA VAL A 628 38.26 -21.47 -49.41
C VAL A 628 39.28 -20.74 -50.27
N LEU A 629 39.16 -20.92 -51.58
CA LEU A 629 39.85 -20.14 -52.60
C LEU A 629 38.94 -18.97 -53.00
N ASP A 630 39.38 -17.74 -52.76
CA ASP A 630 38.66 -16.53 -53.17
C ASP A 630 39.14 -16.12 -54.57
N ARG A 631 38.21 -15.94 -55.51
CA ARG A 631 38.49 -15.73 -56.95
C ARG A 631 38.97 -14.32 -57.32
N ASN A 632 39.20 -13.44 -56.34
CA ASN A 632 39.40 -12.01 -56.56
C ASN A 632 40.82 -11.50 -56.27
N GLY A 633 41.84 -12.37 -56.35
CA GLY A 633 43.26 -11.99 -56.18
C GLY A 633 44.14 -13.23 -56.02
N GLU A 634 44.04 -14.15 -56.98
CA GLU A 634 44.53 -15.52 -56.87
C GLU A 634 46.06 -15.62 -56.73
N PRO A 635 46.56 -16.43 -55.78
CA PRO A 635 47.74 -17.24 -56.07
C PRO A 635 47.39 -18.33 -57.07
N ASP A 636 48.30 -18.56 -58.02
CA ASP A 636 48.23 -19.73 -58.89
C ASP A 636 48.04 -20.98 -58.01
N SER A 637 47.02 -21.77 -58.31
CA SER A 637 46.75 -23.05 -57.66
C SER A 637 47.99 -23.96 -57.58
N GLN A 638 48.92 -23.83 -58.53
CA GLN A 638 50.21 -24.53 -58.51
C GLN A 638 51.18 -23.95 -57.48
N GLN A 639 51.19 -22.63 -57.29
CA GLN A 639 52.06 -21.91 -56.36
C GLN A 639 51.60 -22.04 -54.89
N LEU A 640 50.28 -22.02 -54.64
CA LEU A 640 49.74 -22.36 -53.32
C LEU A 640 50.05 -23.81 -52.94
N ALA A 641 49.97 -24.73 -53.91
CA ALA A 641 50.26 -26.13 -53.67
C ALA A 641 51.76 -26.38 -53.43
N SER A 642 52.66 -25.68 -54.12
CA SER A 642 54.11 -25.77 -53.85
C SER A 642 54.46 -25.26 -52.46
N GLU A 643 53.87 -24.16 -52.00
CA GLU A 643 54.10 -23.62 -50.64
C GLU A 643 53.47 -24.47 -49.54
N LEU A 644 52.28 -25.04 -49.77
CA LEU A 644 51.72 -25.99 -48.79
C LEU A 644 52.58 -27.25 -48.68
N ILE A 645 53.17 -27.73 -49.78
CA ILE A 645 54.02 -28.93 -49.78
C ILE A 645 55.29 -28.72 -48.95
N THR A 646 55.93 -27.54 -49.00
CA THR A 646 57.14 -27.26 -48.18
C THR A 646 56.85 -27.25 -46.69
N VAL A 647 55.61 -26.96 -46.28
CA VAL A 647 55.19 -26.89 -44.88
C VAL A 647 54.69 -28.25 -44.35
N ILE A 648 54.24 -29.15 -45.22
CA ILE A 648 53.63 -30.46 -44.88
C ILE A 648 54.65 -31.49 -44.33
N ASP A 649 55.95 -31.24 -44.42
CA ASP A 649 57.00 -32.11 -43.87
C ASP A 649 57.34 -31.82 -42.38
N GLY A 650 56.71 -30.82 -41.74
CA GLY A 650 56.94 -30.46 -40.34
C GLY A 650 56.27 -31.41 -39.32
N TYR A 651 56.94 -31.73 -38.20
CA TYR A 651 56.33 -32.55 -37.13
C TYR A 651 55.11 -31.83 -36.52
N LYS A 652 53.93 -32.48 -36.54
CA LYS A 652 52.65 -32.00 -35.98
C LYS A 652 51.98 -30.78 -36.65
N TRP A 653 52.35 -30.47 -37.90
CA TRP A 653 51.77 -29.35 -38.65
C TRP A 653 50.22 -29.43 -38.72
N LYS A 654 49.68 -30.64 -38.92
CA LYS A 654 48.24 -30.90 -39.06
C LYS A 654 47.48 -30.65 -37.76
N GLU A 655 47.98 -31.14 -36.63
CA GLU A 655 47.37 -30.88 -35.31
C GLU A 655 47.41 -29.40 -34.95
N ASN A 656 48.50 -28.70 -35.29
CA ASN A 656 48.65 -27.27 -35.01
C ASN A 656 47.70 -26.43 -35.87
N LEU A 657 47.59 -26.74 -37.17
CA LEU A 657 46.70 -26.06 -38.10
C LEU A 657 45.22 -26.31 -37.76
N LEU A 658 44.86 -27.55 -37.37
CA LEU A 658 43.52 -27.85 -36.87
C LEU A 658 43.24 -27.12 -35.55
N ARG A 659 44.18 -27.10 -34.60
CA ARG A 659 44.00 -26.36 -33.34
C ARG A 659 43.84 -24.87 -33.61
N PHE A 660 44.52 -24.31 -34.62
CA PHE A 660 44.39 -22.92 -35.03
C PHE A 660 42.99 -22.64 -35.62
N LEU A 661 42.52 -23.52 -36.51
CA LEU A 661 41.17 -23.47 -37.08
C LEU A 661 40.07 -23.50 -36.00
N HIS A 662 40.20 -24.38 -35.01
CA HIS A 662 39.23 -24.52 -33.93
C HIS A 662 39.26 -23.34 -32.93
N SER A 663 40.40 -22.67 -32.76
CA SER A 663 40.50 -21.51 -31.87
C SER A 663 39.91 -20.21 -32.44
N ARG A 664 39.54 -20.19 -33.73
CA ARG A 664 38.90 -19.05 -34.41
C ARG A 664 39.60 -17.68 -34.17
N PRO A 665 40.92 -17.59 -34.33
CA PRO A 665 41.62 -16.33 -34.13
C PRO A 665 41.21 -15.29 -35.19
N GLU A 666 41.09 -14.04 -34.77
CA GLU A 666 40.80 -12.91 -35.66
C GLU A 666 42.11 -12.27 -36.15
N GLY A 667 42.27 -12.14 -37.47
CA GLY A 667 43.46 -11.53 -38.09
C GLY A 667 44.07 -12.39 -39.20
N TRP A 668 45.11 -11.88 -39.85
CA TRP A 668 45.97 -12.67 -40.74
C TRP A 668 47.16 -13.18 -39.95
N PHE A 669 47.59 -14.41 -40.21
CA PHE A 669 48.69 -15.08 -39.51
C PHE A 669 49.63 -15.72 -40.51
N CYS A 670 50.92 -15.80 -40.20
CA CYS A 670 51.89 -16.50 -41.04
C CYS A 670 51.65 -18.02 -40.95
N LEU A 671 51.47 -18.70 -42.10
CA LEU A 671 51.20 -20.14 -42.13
C LEU A 671 52.32 -20.95 -41.46
N GLN A 672 53.58 -20.62 -41.73
CA GLN A 672 54.75 -21.34 -41.19
C GLN A 672 54.78 -21.30 -39.66
N GLN A 673 54.47 -20.15 -39.06
CA GLN A 673 54.38 -20.00 -37.60
C GLN A 673 53.21 -20.79 -37.02
N VAL A 674 52.05 -20.73 -37.67
CA VAL A 674 50.86 -21.49 -37.27
C VAL A 674 51.15 -22.99 -37.27
N THR A 675 51.87 -23.49 -38.28
CA THR A 675 52.24 -24.91 -38.37
C THR A 675 53.34 -25.31 -37.39
N ALA A 676 54.22 -24.38 -36.99
CA ALA A 676 55.19 -24.58 -35.92
C ALA A 676 54.56 -24.54 -34.51
N GLY A 677 53.37 -23.96 -34.38
CA GLY A 677 52.60 -23.93 -33.13
C GLY A 677 52.55 -22.56 -32.43
N ASP A 678 53.15 -21.53 -33.02
CA ASP A 678 53.16 -20.15 -32.50
C ASP A 678 51.90 -19.38 -32.94
N ARG A 679 51.34 -18.55 -32.05
CA ARG A 679 50.04 -17.88 -32.23
C ARG A 679 50.03 -16.37 -31.98
N ASP A 680 51.15 -15.80 -31.58
CA ASP A 680 51.17 -14.48 -30.92
C ASP A 680 51.34 -13.29 -31.89
N LEU A 681 51.41 -13.51 -33.21
CA LEU A 681 51.80 -12.49 -34.18
C LEU A 681 50.79 -12.36 -35.32
N VAL A 682 50.04 -11.25 -35.32
CA VAL A 682 49.11 -10.86 -36.38
C VAL A 682 49.89 -10.16 -37.50
N ALA A 683 49.80 -10.70 -38.73
CA ALA A 683 50.31 -10.04 -39.92
C ALA A 683 49.43 -8.82 -40.24
N ASN A 684 50.01 -7.62 -40.15
CA ASN A 684 49.32 -6.37 -40.48
C ASN A 684 49.40 -6.14 -41.99
N GLY A 685 48.30 -6.37 -42.71
CA GLY A 685 48.20 -5.94 -44.12
C GLY A 685 48.84 -6.86 -45.15
N GLY A 686 49.15 -8.11 -44.80
CA GLY A 686 49.66 -9.12 -45.74
C GLY A 686 51.11 -9.51 -45.47
N GLU A 687 51.97 -8.57 -45.08
CA GLU A 687 53.41 -8.80 -44.87
C GLU A 687 53.71 -9.42 -43.48
N CYS A 688 54.56 -10.44 -43.45
CA CYS A 688 55.04 -11.08 -42.22
C CYS A 688 56.37 -10.47 -41.77
N GLN A 689 56.48 -10.14 -40.48
CA GLN A 689 57.70 -9.56 -39.91
C GLN A 689 58.88 -10.53 -39.80
N HIS A 690 58.68 -11.82 -40.06
CA HIS A 690 59.68 -12.87 -39.83
C HIS A 690 60.12 -13.62 -41.08
N HIS A 691 59.34 -13.54 -42.16
CA HIS A 691 59.59 -14.27 -43.39
C HIS A 691 59.24 -13.37 -44.57
N ASP A 692 60.22 -13.11 -45.43
CA ASP A 692 60.00 -12.53 -46.75
C ASP A 692 59.27 -13.58 -47.62
N ASP A 693 58.25 -13.17 -48.39
CA ASP A 693 57.40 -14.03 -49.24
C ASP A 693 56.62 -15.15 -48.51
N CYS A 694 56.04 -14.84 -47.35
CA CYS A 694 55.27 -15.83 -46.59
C CYS A 694 53.79 -15.92 -47.00
N LEU A 695 53.21 -17.12 -46.88
CA LEU A 695 51.78 -17.35 -47.05
C LEU A 695 51.00 -16.92 -45.80
N SER A 696 50.10 -15.94 -45.95
CA SER A 696 49.22 -15.48 -44.90
C SER A 696 47.92 -16.28 -44.86
N VAL A 697 47.49 -16.71 -43.67
CA VAL A 697 46.28 -17.49 -43.43
C VAL A 697 45.35 -16.80 -42.42
N LYS A 698 44.04 -16.86 -42.68
CA LYS A 698 42.99 -16.36 -41.79
C LYS A 698 41.87 -17.39 -41.65
N VAL A 699 41.27 -17.48 -40.46
CA VAL A 699 40.05 -18.26 -40.25
C VAL A 699 38.82 -17.39 -40.60
N VAL A 700 38.00 -17.89 -41.52
CA VAL A 700 36.70 -17.30 -41.89
C VAL A 700 35.58 -18.30 -41.60
N LEU A 701 34.38 -17.80 -41.35
CA LEU A 701 33.20 -18.64 -41.18
C LEU A 701 32.47 -18.73 -42.52
N LEU A 702 32.65 -19.84 -43.22
CA LEU A 702 31.88 -20.16 -44.43
C LEU A 702 30.78 -21.16 -44.04
N ASN A 703 29.51 -20.81 -44.27
CA ASN A 703 28.35 -21.66 -43.92
C ASN A 703 28.37 -22.15 -42.46
N GLY A 704 28.80 -21.29 -41.52
CA GLY A 704 28.85 -21.60 -40.09
C GLY A 704 30.01 -22.49 -39.63
N SER A 705 30.88 -22.94 -40.53
CA SER A 705 32.06 -23.77 -40.22
C SER A 705 33.36 -22.95 -40.34
N PRO A 706 34.28 -23.02 -39.35
CA PRO A 706 35.56 -22.34 -39.46
C PRO A 706 36.36 -22.94 -40.61
N THR A 707 36.84 -22.08 -41.51
CA THR A 707 37.43 -22.41 -42.81
C THR A 707 38.66 -21.54 -43.02
N LEU A 708 39.73 -22.09 -43.61
CA LEU A 708 40.96 -21.33 -43.88
C LEU A 708 40.86 -20.55 -45.19
N LYS A 709 41.25 -19.29 -45.15
CA LYS A 709 41.44 -18.41 -46.31
C LYS A 709 42.92 -18.03 -46.40
N PHE A 710 43.49 -18.08 -47.61
CA PHE A 710 44.92 -17.80 -47.87
C PHE A 710 45.10 -16.59 -48.79
N ILE A 711 46.17 -15.83 -48.58
CA ILE A 711 46.64 -14.73 -49.44
C ILE A 711 48.18 -14.75 -49.45
N PHE A 712 48.80 -14.45 -50.60
CA PHE A 712 50.23 -14.16 -50.68
C PHE A 712 50.49 -12.71 -50.34
N SER A 713 51.60 -12.47 -49.63
CA SER A 713 52.17 -11.13 -49.54
C SER A 713 52.74 -10.82 -50.93
N ASP A 714 52.26 -9.76 -51.58
CA ASP A 714 52.86 -9.24 -52.82
C ASP A 714 54.18 -8.51 -52.52
#